data_AF-A0A1Q9CFG7-F1
#
_entry.id   AF-A0A1Q9CFG7-F1
#
_cell.length_a   1.000
_cell.length_b   1.000
_cell.length_c   1.000
_cell.angle_alpha   90.00
_cell.angle_beta   90.00
_cell.angle_gamma   90.00
#
_symmetry.space_group_name_H-M   'P 1'
#
loop_
_entity.id
_entity.type
_entity.pdbx_description
1 polymer ?
#
loop_
_entity_poly.entity_id
_entity_poly.type
_entity_poly.pdbx_seq_one_letter_code
_entity_poly.pdbx_strand_id
1 'polypeptide(L)'
;MQCFVGCFRAWFLPEPDSKLPDLRILSVNDVYKPERLALVRTVARAAVDPGVLVKQVLPGDLLGGSLYASEHLGESTVDVLNSLGVDYCLLGNHEFDYGEKRLRELMDKSRFPWLGSNVRDRDSQSIFHTALDSDTFWVQSSHGSVLCGLFGLCTPATPQLSDPGRNISFEDPISHARRCVKALRASGCELIVALTHLSLHQDKQLAESCDGIHVILGGHDHDPYYLIHHGVLIAKCGQNAEYVGILDLYLTRALAGVEVKHSFHFRSTAAVKEDPAVVEAVCRWKKSTTSTEEELCVVGSPLSSRTYELRSTENAFGCLVADAAFWACRPHGCHGAIINGGFIRQDRVYPAHSVLTAQQVGEELPFAECPAVVRMTGQSLRYALEEMLASAPTPVGCFPHVSTGMAVSYDPSAPPFARVQGLEVDGRTVDPDEQYLVAINRLFSEVAADGVRTFCKCERTYTHHQLFRDLVMDYLRERRHVSGELPGRLVPVTAVANVEATRQLASDRTCWQSDRREENDPLPASFVELSGRAAGKSSSTRSGKGRHHAAPQVRHSAHRRHARKDYQDDEPDDDASEDRRASLSEDSGDGQADEAEPDVSRREDSRYDDDQQEVDTQDRHSHHNRHVRPKEEVQLDAPADSHKPVVHNASHQSRPSSPVESNQTVHDSSARAVGGQPPPTGLHHESIRTGWLVTSSCWAILTLVAAAIALWLKRPELAEKGMCFVTKRISKLKWEPELQRKEVAVQAGEPCNDRPQDIQDAQDLVSAFIAQYGVDASAEGALRNLPADAQRQVIGEGPLRGLNASALLMSRIRRVQGSLAAVTSHPMGPGGMNPPMPAKSGVGPL
;
A
#
# COMPACT_ATOMS: atom_id res chain seq x y z
N MET A 1 17.84 -38.02 26.75
CA MET A 1 18.48 -36.68 26.87
C MET A 1 17.68 -35.59 26.16
N GLN A 2 17.34 -35.68 24.87
CA GLN A 2 16.65 -34.59 24.14
C GLN A 2 15.39 -34.02 24.85
N CYS A 3 14.46 -34.87 25.33
CA CYS A 3 13.30 -34.39 26.10
C CYS A 3 13.69 -33.62 27.37
N PHE A 4 14.79 -34.02 28.02
CA PHE A 4 15.31 -33.35 29.23
C PHE A 4 15.89 -31.96 28.90
N VAL A 5 16.52 -31.80 27.73
CA VAL A 5 17.00 -30.50 27.21
C VAL A 5 15.81 -29.60 26.83
N GLY A 6 14.74 -30.17 26.27
CA GLY A 6 13.48 -29.47 26.02
C GLY A 6 12.86 -28.90 27.31
N CYS A 7 12.69 -29.76 28.33
CA CYS A 7 12.17 -29.33 29.63
C CYS A 7 13.10 -28.33 30.35
N PHE A 8 14.43 -28.43 30.20
CA PHE A 8 15.36 -27.45 30.79
C PHE A 8 15.25 -26.06 30.14
N ARG A 9 15.01 -25.98 28.83
CA ARG A 9 14.75 -24.69 28.15
C ARG A 9 13.47 -24.03 28.67
N ALA A 10 12.40 -24.82 28.87
CA ALA A 10 11.10 -24.35 29.37
C ALA A 10 11.08 -23.96 30.87
N TRP A 11 12.22 -24.02 31.57
CA TRP A 11 12.32 -23.68 33.00
C TRP A 11 13.37 -22.60 33.31
N PHE A 12 14.10 -22.12 32.30
CA PHE A 12 15.14 -21.09 32.43
C PHE A 12 15.06 -19.95 31.41
N LEU A 13 14.20 -20.06 30.40
CA LEU A 13 13.67 -18.89 29.72
C LEU A 13 12.42 -18.43 30.48
N PRO A 14 12.31 -17.16 30.89
CA PRO A 14 11.02 -16.59 31.28
C PRO A 14 10.04 -16.71 30.10
N GLU A 15 8.77 -16.96 30.40
CA GLU A 15 7.71 -16.43 29.53
C GLU A 15 7.82 -14.89 29.57
N PRO A 16 7.43 -14.15 28.52
CA PRO A 16 7.45 -12.70 28.55
C PRO A 16 6.48 -12.18 29.62
N ASP A 17 7.01 -11.84 30.80
CA ASP A 17 6.24 -11.37 31.97
C ASP A 17 5.48 -10.05 31.70
N SER A 18 5.76 -9.36 30.60
CA SER A 18 5.01 -8.20 30.12
C SER A 18 3.95 -8.59 29.09
N LYS A 19 2.68 -8.24 29.37
CA LYS A 19 1.62 -8.18 28.34
C LYS A 19 1.80 -7.01 27.36
N LEU A 20 2.66 -6.05 27.70
CA LEU A 20 2.99 -4.88 26.91
C LEU A 20 4.26 -5.14 26.07
N PRO A 21 4.34 -4.56 24.84
CA PRO A 21 5.55 -4.60 24.02
C PRO A 21 6.66 -3.72 24.59
N ASP A 22 7.90 -3.97 24.18
CA ASP A 22 9.05 -3.13 24.52
C ASP A 22 9.12 -1.90 23.59
N LEU A 23 8.72 -2.08 22.33
CA LEU A 23 8.63 -1.04 21.29
C LEU A 23 7.30 -1.16 20.53
N ARG A 24 6.52 -0.08 20.49
CA ARG A 24 5.35 0.10 19.64
C ARG A 24 5.66 1.09 18.53
N ILE A 25 5.50 0.68 17.28
CA ILE A 25 5.61 1.57 16.11
C ILE A 25 4.21 1.83 15.53
N LEU A 26 3.88 3.10 15.36
CA LEU A 26 2.66 3.59 14.73
C LEU A 26 3.01 4.06 13.32
N SER A 27 2.42 3.43 12.30
CA SER A 27 2.73 3.68 10.88
C SER A 27 1.52 4.23 10.13
N VAL A 28 1.74 5.28 9.31
CA VAL A 28 0.76 5.85 8.37
C VAL A 28 1.49 6.35 7.14
N ASN A 29 1.01 6.02 5.94
CA ASN A 29 1.62 6.35 4.65
C ASN A 29 0.57 6.96 3.69
N ASP A 30 1.01 7.57 2.59
CA ASP A 30 0.16 7.96 1.45
C ASP A 30 -1.02 8.88 1.86
N VAL A 31 -0.73 10.02 2.49
CA VAL A 31 -1.74 10.88 3.14
C VAL A 31 -2.09 12.12 2.31
N TYR A 32 -2.81 11.89 1.21
CA TYR A 32 -3.35 12.93 0.32
C TYR A 32 -4.52 13.75 0.91
N LYS A 33 -4.79 13.59 2.21
CA LYS A 33 -5.86 14.27 2.97
C LYS A 33 -5.31 14.72 4.33
N PRO A 34 -4.44 15.76 4.38
CA PRO A 34 -3.68 16.12 5.59
C PRO A 34 -4.55 16.42 6.82
N GLU A 35 -5.80 16.85 6.64
CA GLU A 35 -6.74 17.04 7.74
C GLU A 35 -7.01 15.75 8.54
N ARG A 36 -6.95 14.58 7.89
CA ARG A 36 -7.14 13.27 8.54
C ARG A 36 -5.99 12.89 9.48
N LEU A 37 -4.84 13.59 9.42
CA LEU A 37 -3.75 13.45 10.40
C LEU A 37 -4.19 13.83 11.83
N ALA A 38 -5.26 14.62 11.98
CA ALA A 38 -5.88 14.90 13.28
C ALA A 38 -6.41 13.63 13.97
N LEU A 39 -6.84 12.63 13.19
CA LEU A 39 -7.26 11.32 13.71
C LEU A 39 -6.05 10.50 14.17
N VAL A 40 -4.95 10.56 13.40
CA VAL A 40 -3.68 9.85 13.72
C VAL A 40 -3.12 10.31 15.06
N ARG A 41 -3.13 11.62 15.34
CA ARG A 41 -2.64 12.14 16.62
C ARG A 41 -3.48 11.66 17.81
N THR A 42 -4.81 11.59 17.67
CA THR A 42 -5.68 11.00 18.71
C THR A 42 -5.38 9.50 18.90
N VAL A 43 -5.13 8.75 17.82
CA VAL A 43 -4.69 7.34 17.93
C VAL A 43 -3.36 7.24 18.68
N ALA A 44 -2.36 8.05 18.32
CA ALA A 44 -1.03 8.04 18.92
C ALA A 44 -1.07 8.39 20.42
N ARG A 45 -1.77 9.46 20.79
CA ARG A 45 -1.98 9.85 22.20
C ARG A 45 -2.71 8.76 23.00
N ALA A 46 -3.56 7.97 22.36
CA ALA A 46 -4.28 6.84 22.96
C ALA A 46 -3.53 5.49 22.83
N ALA A 47 -2.25 5.48 22.44
CA ALA A 47 -1.40 4.30 22.30
C ALA A 47 -0.13 4.37 23.17
N VAL A 48 0.00 5.39 24.03
CA VAL A 48 1.10 5.57 24.97
C VAL A 48 0.80 4.82 26.27
N ASP A 49 1.46 3.68 26.46
CA ASP A 49 1.44 2.90 27.70
C ASP A 49 2.70 3.16 28.54
N PRO A 50 2.61 3.34 29.88
CA PRO A 50 3.78 3.53 30.72
C PRO A 50 4.77 2.36 30.65
N GLY A 51 6.01 2.64 30.24
CA GLY A 51 7.07 1.64 30.06
C GLY A 51 7.24 1.11 28.63
N VAL A 52 6.32 1.43 27.72
CA VAL A 52 6.45 1.11 26.29
C VAL A 52 7.15 2.25 25.57
N LEU A 53 8.20 1.97 24.78
CA LEU A 53 8.72 2.96 23.84
C LEU A 53 7.77 3.06 22.65
N VAL A 54 7.12 4.22 22.45
CA VAL A 54 6.30 4.48 21.27
C VAL A 54 7.12 5.27 20.25
N LYS A 55 6.98 4.92 18.97
CA LYS A 55 7.53 5.65 17.80
C LYS A 55 6.44 5.87 16.75
N GLN A 56 6.32 7.09 16.23
CA GLN A 56 5.44 7.40 15.09
C GLN A 56 6.27 7.61 13.81
N VAL A 57 6.02 6.78 12.80
CA VAL A 57 6.75 6.81 11.52
C VAL A 57 5.79 7.01 10.34
N LEU A 58 6.17 7.83 9.37
CA LEU A 58 5.38 8.07 8.17
C LEU A 58 6.15 7.68 6.90
N PRO A 59 5.90 6.49 6.29
CA PRO A 59 6.59 5.99 5.10
C PRO A 59 6.31 6.70 3.75
N GLY A 60 6.28 8.03 3.72
CA GLY A 60 6.27 8.85 2.50
C GLY A 60 4.90 9.09 1.86
N ASP A 61 4.94 9.92 0.81
CA ASP A 61 3.82 10.54 0.09
C ASP A 61 2.87 11.29 1.03
N LEU A 62 3.37 12.45 1.47
CA LEU A 62 2.73 13.36 2.43
C LEU A 62 2.57 14.77 1.87
N LEU A 63 3.55 15.28 1.14
CA LEU A 63 3.59 16.68 0.70
C LEU A 63 2.80 16.92 -0.58
N GLY A 64 2.87 16.01 -1.56
CA GLY A 64 2.22 16.16 -2.87
C GLY A 64 0.80 15.57 -2.95
N GLY A 65 0.28 15.50 -4.17
CA GLY A 65 -0.97 14.80 -4.49
C GLY A 65 -2.27 15.27 -3.78
N SER A 66 -2.31 16.44 -3.13
CA SER A 66 -3.51 17.00 -2.51
C SER A 66 -3.69 18.49 -2.79
N LEU A 67 -4.93 18.96 -3.02
CA LEU A 67 -5.22 20.36 -3.37
C LEU A 67 -4.76 21.32 -2.27
N TYR A 68 -5.03 20.97 -1.01
CA TYR A 68 -4.64 21.70 0.20
C TYR A 68 -3.12 21.90 0.31
N ALA A 69 -2.32 20.97 -0.21
CA ALA A 69 -0.87 21.11 -0.27
C ALA A 69 -0.41 21.87 -1.53
N SER A 70 -1.01 21.61 -2.69
CA SER A 70 -0.64 22.23 -3.96
C SER A 70 -0.86 23.74 -4.00
N GLU A 71 -1.95 24.26 -3.41
CA GLU A 71 -2.19 25.71 -3.31
C GLU A 71 -1.17 26.43 -2.40
N HIS A 72 -0.41 25.69 -1.58
CA HIS A 72 0.54 26.23 -0.60
C HIS A 72 1.95 25.61 -0.74
N LEU A 73 2.21 24.93 -1.88
CA LEU A 73 3.45 24.23 -2.21
C LEU A 73 4.04 23.46 -1.01
N GLY A 74 3.23 22.55 -0.44
CA GLY A 74 3.57 21.63 0.65
C GLY A 74 3.67 22.22 2.06
N GLU A 75 3.68 23.55 2.22
CA GLU A 75 3.95 24.19 3.52
C GLU A 75 2.80 24.03 4.53
N SER A 76 1.58 23.98 4.01
CA SER A 76 0.37 23.67 4.78
C SER A 76 0.39 22.25 5.36
N THR A 77 1.00 21.29 4.66
CA THR A 77 1.19 19.93 5.19
C THR A 77 2.34 19.85 6.19
N VAL A 78 3.47 20.54 5.96
CA VAL A 78 4.59 20.58 6.93
C VAL A 78 4.15 21.16 8.28
N ASP A 79 3.34 22.22 8.28
CA ASP A 79 2.78 22.81 9.51
C ASP A 79 1.80 21.86 10.24
N VAL A 80 1.01 21.08 9.50
CA VAL A 80 0.17 20.01 10.08
C VAL A 80 1.02 18.88 10.65
N LEU A 81 2.02 18.38 9.92
CA LEU A 81 2.95 17.33 10.37
C LEU A 81 3.72 17.75 11.63
N ASN A 82 4.18 19.01 11.66
CA ASN A 82 4.83 19.66 12.80
C ASN A 82 3.97 19.71 14.07
N SER A 83 2.65 19.58 13.95
CA SER A 83 1.73 19.52 15.09
C SER A 83 1.59 18.11 15.68
N LEU A 84 1.85 17.04 14.91
CA LEU A 84 1.56 15.67 15.32
C LEU A 84 2.49 15.18 16.45
N GLY A 85 3.80 15.40 16.27
CA GLY A 85 4.85 14.76 17.06
C GLY A 85 5.41 13.49 16.39
N VAL A 86 5.66 13.54 15.08
CA VAL A 86 6.26 12.44 14.30
C VAL A 86 7.73 12.24 14.71
N ASP A 87 8.17 10.99 14.86
CA ASP A 87 9.59 10.66 15.09
C ASP A 87 10.40 10.62 13.79
N TYR A 88 9.84 10.11 12.70
CA TYR A 88 10.50 10.03 11.39
C TYR A 88 9.49 10.13 10.22
N CYS A 89 9.81 10.94 9.22
CA CYS A 89 9.16 10.90 7.90
C CYS A 89 10.15 10.33 6.86
N LEU A 90 9.64 9.57 5.89
CA LEU A 90 10.39 9.10 4.73
C LEU A 90 10.11 9.98 3.51
N LEU A 91 11.11 10.23 2.67
CA LEU A 91 10.89 10.79 1.33
C LEU A 91 10.24 9.74 0.42
N GLY A 92 8.97 9.93 0.08
CA GLY A 92 8.28 9.24 -1.02
C GLY A 92 8.54 9.90 -2.37
N ASN A 93 7.76 9.57 -3.39
CA ASN A 93 7.85 10.24 -4.70
C ASN A 93 7.15 11.60 -4.69
N HIS A 94 6.00 11.73 -4.03
CA HIS A 94 5.22 12.97 -4.00
C HIS A 94 5.80 14.05 -3.06
N GLU A 95 6.87 13.75 -2.33
CA GLU A 95 7.70 14.78 -1.67
C GLU A 95 8.41 15.72 -2.67
N PHE A 96 8.58 15.29 -3.93
CA PHE A 96 9.27 16.05 -4.96
C PHE A 96 8.34 16.85 -5.88
N ASP A 97 7.01 16.84 -5.64
CA ASP A 97 5.99 17.46 -6.54
C ASP A 97 6.17 18.97 -6.77
N TYR A 98 6.94 19.64 -5.93
CA TYR A 98 7.19 21.08 -5.98
C TYR A 98 8.66 21.44 -6.33
N GLY A 99 9.44 20.44 -6.77
CA GLY A 99 10.84 20.61 -7.16
C GLY A 99 11.83 20.57 -6.00
N GLU A 100 13.08 20.16 -6.30
CA GLU A 100 14.22 20.08 -5.37
C GLU A 100 14.28 21.26 -4.38
N LYS A 101 14.31 22.49 -4.90
CA LYS A 101 14.51 23.69 -4.08
C LYS A 101 13.42 23.81 -3.01
N ARG A 102 12.16 23.56 -3.38
CA ARG A 102 11.04 23.68 -2.45
C ARG A 102 11.08 22.57 -1.41
N LEU A 103 11.44 21.35 -1.79
CA LEU A 103 11.63 20.26 -0.82
C LEU A 103 12.69 20.62 0.22
N ARG A 104 13.84 21.20 -0.17
CA ARG A 104 14.86 21.69 0.79
C ARG A 104 14.28 22.73 1.76
N GLU A 105 13.55 23.73 1.26
CA GLU A 105 12.86 24.74 2.10
C GLU A 105 11.84 24.12 3.08
N LEU A 106 11.14 23.05 2.68
CA LEU A 106 10.16 22.34 3.50
C LEU A 106 10.81 21.44 4.54
N MET A 107 11.93 20.80 4.21
CA MET A 107 12.77 20.04 5.16
C MET A 107 13.32 20.96 6.26
N ASP A 108 13.80 22.17 5.91
CA ASP A 108 14.30 23.15 6.88
C ASP A 108 13.19 23.72 7.80
N LYS A 109 11.93 23.65 7.37
CA LYS A 109 10.73 23.99 8.18
C LYS A 109 10.19 22.82 9.01
N SER A 110 10.73 21.62 8.85
CA SER A 110 10.26 20.40 9.52
C SER A 110 10.84 20.26 10.93
N ARG A 111 10.01 19.84 11.89
CA ARG A 111 10.38 19.59 13.31
C ARG A 111 10.66 18.11 13.61
N PHE A 112 10.77 17.31 12.56
CA PHE A 112 10.97 15.87 12.56
C PHE A 112 12.06 15.56 11.52
N PRO A 113 12.91 14.55 11.75
CA PRO A 113 13.91 14.15 10.77
C PRO A 113 13.25 13.50 9.55
N TRP A 114 13.80 13.81 8.38
CA TRP A 114 13.52 13.12 7.14
C TRP A 114 14.52 11.98 6.93
N LEU A 115 14.05 10.85 6.41
CA LEU A 115 14.87 9.74 5.93
C LEU A 115 14.84 9.72 4.41
N GLY A 116 15.98 9.38 3.82
CA GLY A 116 16.13 9.31 2.37
C GLY A 116 17.43 8.60 2.04
N SER A 117 17.65 7.43 2.63
CA SER A 117 18.93 6.74 2.64
C SER A 117 19.47 6.53 1.22
N ASN A 118 18.65 6.11 0.25
CA ASN A 118 19.08 5.99 -1.15
C ASN A 118 18.91 7.27 -2.00
N VAL A 119 18.53 8.40 -1.42
CA VAL A 119 18.40 9.70 -2.12
C VAL A 119 19.73 10.46 -2.02
N ARG A 120 20.21 10.98 -3.15
CA ARG A 120 21.55 11.54 -3.28
C ARG A 120 21.59 12.82 -4.09
N ASP A 121 22.31 13.81 -3.57
CA ASP A 121 22.84 14.92 -4.37
C ASP A 121 23.78 14.34 -5.44
N ARG A 122 23.49 14.57 -6.73
CA ARG A 122 24.10 13.83 -7.85
C ARG A 122 25.59 14.07 -7.98
N ASP A 123 26.03 15.31 -7.86
CA ASP A 123 27.41 15.70 -8.17
C ASP A 123 28.37 15.39 -7.00
N SER A 124 27.89 15.48 -5.76
CA SER A 124 28.64 15.14 -4.55
C SER A 124 28.54 13.67 -4.13
N GLN A 125 27.50 12.96 -4.59
CA GLN A 125 27.07 11.66 -4.07
C GLN A 125 26.85 11.66 -2.54
N SER A 126 26.54 12.81 -1.95
CA SER A 126 26.16 12.94 -0.53
C SER A 126 24.67 12.64 -0.31
N ILE A 127 24.32 12.26 0.92
CA ILE A 127 22.92 12.23 1.38
C ILE A 127 22.23 13.56 1.03
N PHE A 128 20.98 13.48 0.57
CA PHE A 128 20.25 14.66 0.10
C PHE A 128 19.87 15.60 1.23
N HIS A 129 20.37 16.84 1.14
CA HIS A 129 20.04 17.94 2.06
C HIS A 129 20.21 17.57 3.55
N THR A 130 19.16 17.67 4.36
CA THR A 130 19.13 17.35 5.79
C THR A 130 18.54 15.96 6.10
N ALA A 131 18.38 15.09 5.08
CA ALA A 131 17.91 13.73 5.29
C ALA A 131 18.95 12.86 6.05
N LEU A 132 18.46 11.83 6.74
CA LEU A 132 19.29 10.84 7.43
C LEU A 132 19.52 9.61 6.53
N ASP A 133 20.78 9.16 6.50
CA ASP A 133 21.19 7.90 5.85
C ASP A 133 20.79 6.68 6.69
N SER A 134 20.90 6.80 8.02
CA SER A 134 20.24 5.93 9.00
C SER A 134 20.25 6.60 10.38
N ASP A 135 19.47 6.08 11.33
CA ASP A 135 19.47 6.50 12.74
C ASP A 135 19.42 5.28 13.67
N THR A 136 19.73 5.49 14.97
CA THR A 136 19.70 4.43 15.99
C THR A 136 19.11 4.90 17.31
N PHE A 137 18.32 4.06 17.97
CA PHE A 137 17.77 4.34 19.30
C PHE A 137 17.71 3.09 20.18
N TRP A 138 17.81 3.29 21.49
CA TRP A 138 17.75 2.21 22.48
C TRP A 138 16.31 1.86 22.83
N VAL A 139 15.93 0.60 22.59
CA VAL A 139 14.75 -0.01 23.21
C VAL A 139 15.16 -0.59 24.56
N GLN A 140 14.33 -0.43 25.59
CA GLN A 140 14.50 -1.09 26.88
C GLN A 140 13.57 -2.30 26.92
N SER A 141 14.09 -3.52 27.11
CA SER A 141 13.26 -4.68 27.44
C SER A 141 13.58 -5.25 28.81
N SER A 142 12.70 -6.12 29.31
CA SER A 142 12.91 -6.93 30.51
C SER A 142 14.18 -7.81 30.46
N HIS A 143 14.78 -7.97 29.28
CA HIS A 143 16.01 -8.72 29.03
C HIS A 143 17.23 -7.81 28.71
N GLY A 144 17.10 -6.51 29.00
CA GLY A 144 18.14 -5.49 28.85
C GLY A 144 17.93 -4.57 27.63
N SER A 145 18.78 -3.55 27.51
CA SER A 145 18.76 -2.64 26.36
C SER A 145 19.03 -3.38 25.05
N VAL A 146 18.31 -3.01 23.99
CA VAL A 146 18.51 -3.49 22.61
C VAL A 146 18.68 -2.27 21.72
N LEU A 147 19.76 -2.19 20.94
CA LEU A 147 19.95 -1.09 19.99
C LEU A 147 19.13 -1.39 18.72
N CYS A 148 18.18 -0.51 18.40
CA CYS A 148 17.44 -0.51 17.15
C CYS A 148 18.14 0.41 16.15
N GLY A 149 18.32 -0.07 14.92
CA GLY A 149 18.71 0.74 13.76
C GLY A 149 17.53 0.95 12.81
N LEU A 150 17.49 2.10 12.15
CA LEU A 150 16.40 2.46 11.23
C LEU A 150 16.96 3.19 10.00
N PHE A 151 16.46 2.86 8.81
CA PHE A 151 16.84 3.49 7.53
C PHE A 151 15.64 3.56 6.58
N GLY A 152 15.72 4.36 5.52
CA GLY A 152 14.57 4.71 4.67
C GLY A 152 14.87 4.66 3.16
N LEU A 153 14.05 3.96 2.37
CA LEU A 153 14.24 3.81 0.92
C LEU A 153 13.10 4.49 0.14
N CYS A 154 13.45 5.47 -0.69
CA CYS A 154 12.58 6.08 -1.70
C CYS A 154 12.59 5.24 -3.00
N THR A 155 11.53 5.29 -3.81
CA THR A 155 11.50 4.60 -5.09
C THR A 155 12.46 5.22 -6.10
N PRO A 156 13.29 4.42 -6.81
CA PRO A 156 14.13 4.93 -7.89
C PRO A 156 13.31 5.36 -9.12
N ALA A 157 12.00 5.08 -9.14
CA ALA A 157 11.07 5.56 -10.16
C ALA A 157 10.58 7.00 -9.93
N THR A 158 10.97 7.69 -8.84
CA THR A 158 10.56 9.08 -8.56
C THR A 158 10.76 10.04 -9.75
N PRO A 159 11.84 9.98 -10.55
CA PRO A 159 11.99 10.80 -11.77
C PRO A 159 11.08 10.39 -12.95
N GLN A 160 10.11 9.50 -12.75
CA GLN A 160 9.00 9.14 -13.66
C GLN A 160 7.63 9.31 -12.96
N LEU A 161 7.59 9.86 -11.75
CA LEU A 161 6.39 9.97 -10.91
C LEU A 161 6.18 11.40 -10.36
N SER A 162 7.24 12.21 -10.33
CA SER A 162 7.28 13.57 -9.78
C SER A 162 8.45 14.35 -10.41
N ASP A 163 8.74 15.58 -9.94
CA ASP A 163 9.87 16.41 -10.41
C ASP A 163 10.99 16.56 -9.35
N PRO A 164 11.87 15.55 -9.18
CA PRO A 164 13.06 15.68 -8.34
C PRO A 164 14.15 16.58 -8.97
N GLY A 165 13.93 17.14 -10.15
CA GLY A 165 14.94 17.86 -10.92
C GLY A 165 16.11 16.98 -11.36
N ARG A 166 17.07 17.59 -12.06
CA ARG A 166 18.25 16.88 -12.59
C ARG A 166 19.34 16.63 -11.54
N ASN A 167 19.42 17.42 -10.48
CA ASN A 167 20.52 17.40 -9.53
C ASN A 167 20.37 16.30 -8.46
N ILE A 168 19.20 15.66 -8.36
CA ILE A 168 18.95 14.54 -7.46
C ILE A 168 19.16 13.21 -8.21
N SER A 169 19.62 12.20 -7.49
CA SER A 169 19.77 10.82 -7.94
C SER A 169 19.26 9.84 -6.88
N PHE A 170 18.79 8.67 -7.31
CA PHE A 170 18.21 7.64 -6.46
C PHE A 170 19.01 6.35 -6.67
N GLU A 171 19.67 5.86 -5.62
CA GLU A 171 20.44 4.60 -5.68
C GLU A 171 19.50 3.38 -5.67
N ASP A 172 20.00 2.26 -6.20
CA ASP A 172 19.30 0.97 -6.15
C ASP A 172 18.96 0.58 -4.69
N PRO A 173 17.66 0.37 -4.36
CA PRO A 173 17.24 0.08 -2.99
C PRO A 173 17.92 -1.15 -2.36
N ILE A 174 18.22 -2.20 -3.13
CA ILE A 174 18.76 -3.46 -2.58
C ILE A 174 20.24 -3.32 -2.21
N SER A 175 21.07 -2.81 -3.10
CA SER A 175 22.49 -2.56 -2.83
C SER A 175 22.66 -1.47 -1.77
N HIS A 176 21.82 -0.44 -1.77
CA HIS A 176 21.80 0.57 -0.72
C HIS A 176 21.47 -0.06 0.64
N ALA A 177 20.36 -0.78 0.77
CA ALA A 177 19.93 -1.40 2.04
C ALA A 177 20.98 -2.34 2.63
N ARG A 178 21.69 -3.12 1.79
CA ARG A 178 22.81 -3.97 2.21
C ARG A 178 23.94 -3.18 2.88
N ARG A 179 24.18 -1.92 2.46
CA ARG A 179 25.15 -1.02 3.12
C ARG A 179 24.60 -0.51 4.46
N CYS A 180 23.34 -0.06 4.54
CA CYS A 180 22.70 0.33 5.81
C CYS A 180 22.75 -0.80 6.84
N VAL A 181 22.29 -2.00 6.48
CA VAL A 181 22.27 -3.15 7.39
C VAL A 181 23.69 -3.50 7.84
N LYS A 182 24.69 -3.52 6.94
CA LYS A 182 26.08 -3.76 7.31
C LYS A 182 26.62 -2.71 8.30
N ALA A 183 26.32 -1.43 8.08
CA ALA A 183 26.74 -0.34 8.96
C ALA A 183 26.06 -0.43 10.34
N LEU A 184 24.73 -0.59 10.37
CA LEU A 184 23.95 -0.72 11.60
C LEU A 184 24.37 -1.95 12.41
N ARG A 185 24.60 -3.10 11.78
CA ARG A 185 25.14 -4.29 12.46
C ARG A 185 26.56 -4.05 13.01
N ALA A 186 27.42 -3.32 12.30
CA ALA A 186 28.75 -2.95 12.81
C ALA A 186 28.69 -1.98 14.00
N SER A 187 27.68 -1.10 14.05
CA SER A 187 27.35 -0.24 15.21
C SER A 187 26.69 -1.00 16.37
N GLY A 188 26.45 -2.31 16.24
CA GLY A 188 25.85 -3.14 17.28
C GLY A 188 24.31 -3.15 17.30
N CYS A 189 23.64 -2.70 16.24
CA CYS A 189 22.18 -2.81 16.15
C CYS A 189 21.73 -4.27 16.14
N GLU A 190 20.95 -4.66 17.14
CA GLU A 190 20.38 -5.99 17.27
C GLU A 190 18.99 -6.05 16.61
N LEU A 191 18.21 -4.97 16.68
CA LEU A 191 16.99 -4.77 15.90
C LEU A 191 17.28 -3.82 14.73
N ILE A 192 16.63 -4.04 13.58
CA ILE A 192 16.71 -3.22 12.37
C ILE A 192 15.34 -3.16 11.70
N VAL A 193 14.86 -1.95 11.45
CA VAL A 193 13.60 -1.64 10.74
C VAL A 193 13.93 -0.84 9.47
N ALA A 194 13.34 -1.21 8.34
CA ALA A 194 13.38 -0.42 7.12
C ALA A 194 12.04 0.31 6.94
N LEU A 195 12.09 1.60 6.61
CA LEU A 195 10.93 2.33 6.08
C LEU A 195 11.04 2.35 4.54
N THR A 196 9.96 2.08 3.81
CA THR A 196 10.02 1.96 2.34
C THR A 196 8.87 2.66 1.62
N HIS A 197 9.21 3.55 0.69
CA HIS A 197 8.27 4.08 -0.30
C HIS A 197 8.54 3.37 -1.64
N LEU A 198 8.24 2.07 -1.62
CA LEU A 198 8.49 1.09 -2.68
C LEU A 198 7.22 0.24 -2.86
N SER A 199 7.02 -0.34 -4.04
CA SER A 199 5.93 -1.30 -4.27
C SER A 199 6.11 -2.60 -3.46
N LEU A 200 5.00 -3.31 -3.20
CA LEU A 200 4.99 -4.65 -2.59
C LEU A 200 5.96 -5.64 -3.25
N HIS A 201 6.14 -5.52 -4.57
CA HIS A 201 7.10 -6.35 -5.30
C HIS A 201 8.54 -6.06 -4.87
N GLN A 202 8.92 -4.78 -4.82
CA GLN A 202 10.25 -4.34 -4.40
C GLN A 202 10.50 -4.63 -2.92
N ASP A 203 9.52 -4.49 -2.03
CA ASP A 203 9.66 -4.86 -0.61
C ASP A 203 9.89 -6.36 -0.41
N LYS A 204 9.23 -7.21 -1.23
CA LYS A 204 9.48 -8.66 -1.23
C LYS A 204 10.88 -8.99 -1.73
N GLN A 205 11.32 -8.36 -2.83
CA GLN A 205 12.68 -8.52 -3.35
C GLN A 205 13.74 -8.02 -2.36
N LEU A 206 13.44 -6.96 -1.59
CA LEU A 206 14.31 -6.45 -0.53
C LEU A 206 14.45 -7.45 0.61
N ALA A 207 13.34 -8.02 1.10
CA ALA A 207 13.34 -9.07 2.13
C ALA A 207 14.02 -10.37 1.65
N GLU A 208 13.92 -10.71 0.37
CA GLU A 208 14.66 -11.82 -0.26
C GLU A 208 16.16 -11.56 -0.40
N SER A 209 16.56 -10.30 -0.58
CA SER A 209 17.92 -9.92 -0.99
C SER A 209 18.79 -9.36 0.13
N CYS A 210 18.22 -8.97 1.27
CA CYS A 210 18.91 -8.21 2.32
C CYS A 210 18.72 -8.83 3.71
N ASP A 211 19.47 -9.90 3.98
CA ASP A 211 19.55 -10.55 5.29
C ASP A 211 19.77 -9.54 6.43
N GLY A 212 19.00 -9.69 7.51
CA GLY A 212 19.19 -8.94 8.75
C GLY A 212 18.28 -7.72 8.95
N ILE A 213 17.40 -7.40 8.00
CA ILE A 213 16.18 -6.63 8.25
C ILE A 213 15.19 -7.53 9.01
N HIS A 214 14.38 -6.99 9.92
CA HIS A 214 13.34 -7.75 10.65
C HIS A 214 11.92 -7.27 10.30
N VAL A 215 11.79 -5.99 9.97
CA VAL A 215 10.53 -5.32 9.65
C VAL A 215 10.75 -4.34 8.49
N ILE A 216 9.80 -4.33 7.56
CA ILE A 216 9.61 -3.33 6.51
C ILE A 216 8.24 -2.66 6.74
N LEU A 217 8.20 -1.34 6.93
CA LEU A 217 6.98 -0.54 7.03
C LEU A 217 6.95 0.45 5.86
N GLY A 218 5.89 0.46 5.06
CA GLY A 218 5.94 1.21 3.80
C GLY A 218 4.65 1.82 3.27
N GLY A 219 4.80 2.54 2.14
CA GLY A 219 3.74 3.18 1.36
C GLY A 219 3.79 2.83 -0.14
N HIS A 220 3.30 3.70 -1.01
CA HIS A 220 3.30 3.61 -2.48
C HIS A 220 2.18 2.75 -3.11
N ASP A 221 1.81 1.62 -2.50
CA ASP A 221 0.76 0.75 -3.09
C ASP A 221 -0.69 1.24 -2.83
N HIS A 222 -0.90 2.23 -1.95
CA HIS A 222 -2.20 2.70 -1.41
C HIS A 222 -3.10 1.64 -0.72
N ASP A 223 -2.90 0.33 -0.93
CA ASP A 223 -3.69 -0.77 -0.33
C ASP A 223 -3.24 -1.12 1.12
N PRO A 224 -4.17 -1.35 2.07
CA PRO A 224 -3.83 -1.79 3.43
C PRO A 224 -3.59 -3.31 3.49
N TYR A 225 -2.35 -3.74 3.71
CA TYR A 225 -2.01 -5.16 3.86
C TYR A 225 -0.78 -5.38 4.76
N TYR A 226 -0.62 -6.61 5.26
CA TYR A 226 0.64 -7.08 5.83
C TYR A 226 0.86 -8.56 5.55
N LEU A 227 2.12 -8.99 5.56
CA LEU A 227 2.54 -10.39 5.42
C LEU A 227 3.88 -10.63 6.12
N ILE A 228 4.21 -11.90 6.36
CA ILE A 228 5.59 -12.32 6.66
C ILE A 228 6.18 -12.91 5.38
N HIS A 229 7.31 -12.38 4.92
CA HIS A 229 8.03 -12.83 3.73
C HIS A 229 9.50 -13.08 4.09
N HIS A 230 10.02 -14.28 3.83
CA HIS A 230 11.39 -14.68 4.22
C HIS A 230 11.75 -14.42 5.70
N GLY A 231 10.75 -14.41 6.59
CA GLY A 231 10.92 -14.13 8.03
C GLY A 231 10.85 -12.65 8.41
N VAL A 232 10.75 -11.74 7.42
CA VAL A 232 10.58 -10.30 7.61
C VAL A 232 9.08 -9.95 7.60
N LEU A 233 8.63 -9.16 8.56
CA LEU A 233 7.28 -8.55 8.51
C LEU A 233 7.28 -7.42 7.48
N ILE A 234 6.40 -7.46 6.48
CA ILE A 234 6.14 -6.37 5.54
C ILE A 234 4.73 -5.85 5.81
N ALA A 235 4.55 -4.54 6.03
CA ALA A 235 3.23 -3.93 6.24
C ALA A 235 3.09 -2.54 5.59
N LYS A 236 1.91 -2.27 5.02
CA LYS A 236 1.49 -0.95 4.49
C LYS A 236 0.08 -0.63 4.99
N CYS A 237 -0.20 0.64 5.28
CA CYS A 237 -1.35 1.05 6.10
C CYS A 237 -2.53 1.63 5.31
N GLY A 238 -2.59 1.36 4.00
CA GLY A 238 -3.59 1.92 3.10
C GLY A 238 -3.17 3.29 2.60
N GLN A 239 -4.11 4.24 2.59
CA GLN A 239 -3.90 5.64 2.23
C GLN A 239 -4.70 6.55 3.17
N ASN A 240 -4.49 7.86 3.06
CA ASN A 240 -5.32 8.92 3.66
C ASN A 240 -5.53 8.81 5.18
N ALA A 241 -4.66 8.10 5.91
CA ALA A 241 -4.88 7.77 7.32
C ALA A 241 -6.25 7.13 7.60
N GLU A 242 -6.75 6.25 6.73
CA GLU A 242 -7.94 5.42 7.00
C GLU A 242 -7.68 4.36 8.07
N TYR A 243 -6.43 3.92 8.15
CA TYR A 243 -5.90 3.05 9.19
C TYR A 243 -4.61 3.64 9.75
N VAL A 244 -4.37 3.41 11.03
CA VAL A 244 -3.03 3.47 11.63
C VAL A 244 -2.57 2.03 11.83
N GLY A 245 -1.44 1.65 11.23
CA GLY A 245 -0.79 0.38 11.50
C GLY A 245 -0.14 0.43 12.88
N ILE A 246 -0.48 -0.52 13.76
CA ILE A 246 0.11 -0.64 15.10
C ILE A 246 0.94 -1.92 15.13
N LEU A 247 2.26 -1.73 15.18
CA LEU A 247 3.26 -2.78 15.31
C LEU A 247 3.78 -2.83 16.75
N ASP A 248 3.48 -3.91 17.46
CA ASP A 248 3.95 -4.17 18.82
C ASP A 248 5.08 -5.21 18.78
N LEU A 249 6.29 -4.82 19.21
CA LEU A 249 7.51 -5.63 19.23
C LEU A 249 7.90 -6.04 20.65
N TYR A 250 8.25 -7.31 20.81
CA TYR A 250 8.63 -7.96 22.07
C TYR A 250 10.01 -8.60 21.89
N LEU A 251 10.98 -8.24 22.75
CA LEU A 251 12.41 -8.41 22.52
C LEU A 251 13.07 -9.29 23.59
N THR A 252 13.08 -10.61 23.33
CA THR A 252 13.70 -11.63 24.19
C THR A 252 15.18 -11.82 23.86
N ARG A 253 16.10 -11.72 24.83
CA ARG A 253 17.54 -11.91 24.59
C ARG A 253 17.91 -13.40 24.61
N ALA A 254 18.36 -13.92 23.48
CA ALA A 254 18.76 -15.31 23.30
C ALA A 254 20.30 -15.47 23.20
N LEU A 255 20.77 -16.72 23.26
CA LEU A 255 22.20 -17.07 23.10
C LEU A 255 22.78 -16.75 21.70
N ALA A 256 21.95 -16.36 20.74
CA ALA A 256 22.32 -16.07 19.35
C ALA A 256 22.05 -14.60 18.93
N GLY A 257 21.66 -13.73 19.87
CA GLY A 257 21.23 -12.36 19.61
C GLY A 257 19.84 -12.07 20.19
N VAL A 258 19.19 -10.99 19.76
CA VAL A 258 17.78 -10.72 20.09
C VAL A 258 16.85 -11.63 19.27
N GLU A 259 15.87 -12.22 19.93
CA GLU A 259 14.69 -12.83 19.32
C GLU A 259 13.58 -11.77 19.29
N VAL A 260 13.11 -11.43 18.09
CA VAL A 260 12.06 -10.43 17.86
C VAL A 260 10.73 -11.14 17.64
N LYS A 261 9.77 -10.97 18.54
CA LYS A 261 8.37 -11.37 18.34
C LYS A 261 7.55 -10.12 18.03
N HIS A 262 6.57 -10.24 17.14
CA HIS A 262 5.77 -9.11 16.70
C HIS A 262 4.26 -9.42 16.69
N SER A 263 3.46 -8.40 16.96
CA SER A 263 2.03 -8.36 16.67
C SER A 263 1.76 -7.14 15.79
N PHE A 264 0.92 -7.28 14.77
CA PHE A 264 0.55 -6.18 13.88
C PHE A 264 -0.96 -6.15 13.67
N HIS A 265 -1.57 -4.97 13.74
CA HIS A 265 -2.98 -4.78 13.43
C HIS A 265 -3.26 -3.39 12.87
N PHE A 266 -4.32 -3.27 12.07
CA PHE A 266 -4.85 -2.00 11.60
C PHE A 266 -5.87 -1.44 12.59
N ARG A 267 -5.63 -0.22 13.08
CA ARG A 267 -6.64 0.55 13.82
C ARG A 267 -7.31 1.53 12.87
N SER A 268 -8.55 1.25 12.47
CA SER A 268 -9.32 2.17 11.64
C SER A 268 -9.57 3.50 12.35
N THR A 269 -9.51 4.60 11.61
CA THR A 269 -9.74 5.96 12.14
C THR A 269 -11.19 6.41 12.02
N ALA A 270 -12.08 5.64 11.39
CA ALA A 270 -13.44 6.05 11.04
C ALA A 270 -14.34 6.46 12.24
N ALA A 271 -14.06 5.97 13.44
CA ALA A 271 -14.75 6.32 14.69
C ALA A 271 -13.88 7.13 15.68
N VAL A 272 -12.72 7.61 15.23
CA VAL A 272 -11.79 8.40 16.05
C VAL A 272 -12.20 9.88 16.01
N LYS A 273 -12.02 10.59 17.13
CA LYS A 273 -12.21 12.05 17.18
C LYS A 273 -10.93 12.78 16.78
N GLU A 274 -11.06 13.84 16.02
CA GLU A 274 -9.92 14.68 15.61
C GLU A 274 -9.25 15.36 16.81
N ASP A 275 -7.91 15.41 16.83
CA ASP A 275 -7.15 16.16 17.84
C ASP A 275 -7.26 17.68 17.58
N PRO A 276 -7.81 18.48 18.53
CA PRO A 276 -8.14 19.88 18.26
C PRO A 276 -6.98 20.78 17.81
N ALA A 277 -5.75 20.49 18.22
CA ALA A 277 -4.58 21.30 17.86
C ALA A 277 -4.04 20.97 16.46
N VAL A 278 -4.39 19.80 15.90
CA VAL A 278 -4.17 19.49 14.48
C VAL A 278 -5.26 20.15 13.63
N VAL A 279 -6.52 20.09 14.09
CA VAL A 279 -7.63 20.82 13.46
C VAL A 279 -7.35 22.32 13.42
N GLU A 280 -6.75 22.90 14.47
CA GLU A 280 -6.31 24.29 14.47
C GLU A 280 -5.25 24.58 13.39
N ALA A 281 -4.26 23.69 13.19
CA ALA A 281 -3.28 23.84 12.11
C ALA A 281 -3.95 23.80 10.72
N VAL A 282 -4.83 22.83 10.48
CA VAL A 282 -5.61 22.72 9.24
C VAL A 282 -6.47 23.98 9.00
N CYS A 283 -7.14 24.47 10.03
CA CYS A 283 -8.00 25.66 9.99
C CYS A 283 -7.26 27.00 9.84
N ARG A 284 -5.92 27.03 9.98
CA ARG A 284 -5.11 28.20 9.61
C ARG A 284 -5.01 28.32 8.09
N TRP A 285 -4.77 27.22 7.39
CA TRP A 285 -4.60 27.20 5.92
C TRP A 285 -5.92 27.10 5.14
N LYS A 286 -6.96 26.42 5.67
CA LYS A 286 -8.30 26.39 5.03
C LYS A 286 -8.97 27.77 4.81
N LYS A 287 -8.40 28.85 5.35
CA LYS A 287 -8.84 30.24 5.14
C LYS A 287 -8.10 30.96 3.99
N SER A 288 -6.96 30.42 3.55
CA SER A 288 -6.18 30.89 2.39
C SER A 288 -6.38 30.03 1.14
N THR A 289 -7.05 28.88 1.29
CA THR A 289 -7.42 27.98 0.18
C THR A 289 -8.35 28.68 -0.81
N THR A 290 -8.08 28.58 -2.11
CA THR A 290 -8.86 29.24 -3.19
C THR A 290 -10.11 28.47 -3.64
N SER A 291 -10.34 27.28 -3.08
CA SER A 291 -11.49 26.43 -3.37
C SER A 291 -12.82 27.14 -3.16
N THR A 292 -13.64 27.20 -4.22
CA THR A 292 -15.03 27.67 -4.16
C THR A 292 -16.00 26.50 -4.16
N GLU A 293 -17.08 26.59 -3.39
CA GLU A 293 -18.26 25.72 -3.55
C GLU A 293 -19.16 26.22 -4.69
N GLU A 294 -18.55 26.57 -5.83
CA GLU A 294 -19.26 26.97 -7.05
C GLU A 294 -19.91 25.75 -7.69
N GLU A 295 -21.22 25.79 -7.90
CA GLU A 295 -21.97 24.75 -8.61
C GLU A 295 -21.66 24.76 -10.12
N LEU A 296 -20.97 23.73 -10.62
CA LEU A 296 -20.56 23.64 -12.02
C LEU A 296 -21.64 22.97 -12.90
N CYS A 297 -22.06 21.76 -12.49
CA CYS A 297 -22.97 20.90 -13.24
C CYS A 297 -23.70 19.87 -12.35
N VAL A 298 -24.84 19.39 -12.82
CA VAL A 298 -25.61 18.30 -12.20
C VAL A 298 -25.18 16.94 -12.76
N VAL A 299 -24.91 15.99 -11.87
CA VAL A 299 -24.62 14.59 -12.20
C VAL A 299 -25.92 13.86 -12.54
N GLY A 300 -26.08 13.39 -13.77
CA GLY A 300 -27.32 12.75 -14.25
C GLY A 300 -27.49 11.30 -13.83
N SER A 301 -26.38 10.57 -13.71
CA SER A 301 -26.29 9.17 -13.27
C SER A 301 -24.99 8.98 -12.45
N PRO A 302 -24.87 7.98 -11.55
CA PRO A 302 -23.81 7.96 -10.55
C PRO A 302 -22.41 7.94 -11.17
N LEU A 303 -21.63 8.99 -10.92
CA LEU A 303 -20.31 9.20 -11.51
C LEU A 303 -19.23 8.77 -10.51
N SER A 304 -18.34 7.86 -10.91
CA SER A 304 -17.34 7.24 -10.04
C SER A 304 -15.92 7.70 -10.40
N SER A 305 -15.15 8.09 -9.40
CA SER A 305 -13.70 8.38 -9.46
C SER A 305 -12.89 7.38 -8.63
N ARG A 306 -13.41 6.16 -8.44
CA ARG A 306 -12.76 5.13 -7.64
C ARG A 306 -11.42 4.70 -8.23
N THR A 307 -10.41 4.65 -7.38
CA THR A 307 -9.02 4.30 -7.70
C THR A 307 -8.92 3.00 -8.48
N TYR A 308 -9.63 1.95 -8.02
CA TYR A 308 -9.62 0.64 -8.69
C TYR A 308 -10.23 0.69 -10.10
N GLU A 309 -11.34 1.43 -10.26
CA GLU A 309 -12.10 1.50 -11.51
C GLU A 309 -11.32 2.31 -12.56
N LEU A 310 -10.78 3.48 -12.17
CA LEU A 310 -9.86 4.29 -12.97
C LEU A 310 -8.60 3.52 -13.40
N ARG A 311 -8.00 2.73 -12.49
CA ARG A 311 -6.70 2.10 -12.74
C ARG A 311 -6.80 0.73 -13.46
N SER A 312 -7.99 0.21 -13.77
CA SER A 312 -8.14 -1.13 -14.40
C SER A 312 -9.19 -1.28 -15.51
N THR A 313 -10.07 -0.29 -15.70
CA THR A 313 -11.22 -0.36 -16.62
C THR A 313 -11.53 1.01 -17.24
N GLU A 314 -12.33 1.05 -18.31
CA GLU A 314 -12.92 2.33 -18.75
C GLU A 314 -13.73 2.94 -17.60
N ASN A 315 -13.55 4.24 -17.37
CA ASN A 315 -14.21 4.98 -16.30
C ASN A 315 -14.75 6.32 -16.85
N ALA A 316 -15.99 6.66 -16.48
CA ALA A 316 -16.67 7.86 -17.01
C ALA A 316 -16.03 9.19 -16.54
N PHE A 317 -15.51 9.27 -15.30
CA PHE A 317 -14.78 10.46 -14.83
C PHE A 317 -13.44 10.59 -15.57
N GLY A 318 -12.73 9.49 -15.76
CA GLY A 318 -11.52 9.43 -16.58
C GLY A 318 -11.72 9.94 -18.01
N CYS A 319 -12.76 9.44 -18.69
CA CYS A 319 -13.14 9.87 -20.03
C CYS A 319 -13.60 11.33 -20.07
N LEU A 320 -14.23 11.85 -19.01
CA LEU A 320 -14.64 13.25 -18.85
C LEU A 320 -13.43 14.20 -18.75
N VAL A 321 -12.37 13.83 -18.01
CA VAL A 321 -11.14 14.63 -17.94
C VAL A 321 -10.40 14.61 -19.28
N ALA A 322 -10.38 13.47 -19.99
CA ALA A 322 -9.86 13.39 -21.35
C ALA A 322 -10.69 14.25 -22.33
N ASP A 323 -12.02 14.27 -22.21
CA ASP A 323 -12.88 15.14 -23.03
C ASP A 323 -12.65 16.62 -22.77
N ALA A 324 -12.40 17.04 -21.52
CA ALA A 324 -12.06 18.43 -21.20
C ALA A 324 -10.72 18.85 -21.82
N ALA A 325 -9.69 18.00 -21.69
CA ALA A 325 -8.39 18.22 -22.32
C ALA A 325 -8.50 18.30 -23.85
N PHE A 326 -9.29 17.42 -24.46
CA PHE A 326 -9.55 17.43 -25.90
C PHE A 326 -10.31 18.68 -26.35
N TRP A 327 -11.41 19.03 -25.69
CA TRP A 327 -12.21 20.24 -25.96
C TRP A 327 -11.35 21.51 -25.96
N ALA A 328 -10.50 21.67 -24.94
CA ALA A 328 -9.60 22.81 -24.81
C ALA A 328 -8.46 22.82 -25.86
N CYS A 329 -7.93 21.65 -26.21
CA CYS A 329 -6.83 21.54 -27.17
C CYS A 329 -7.28 21.50 -28.64
N ARG A 330 -8.56 21.23 -28.93
CA ARG A 330 -9.10 21.09 -30.30
C ARG A 330 -8.84 22.31 -31.21
N PRO A 331 -8.90 23.58 -30.75
CA PRO A 331 -8.52 24.74 -31.56
C PRO A 331 -7.05 24.72 -32.03
N HIS A 332 -6.19 23.95 -31.37
CA HIS A 332 -4.76 23.78 -31.70
C HIS A 332 -4.49 22.54 -32.58
N GLY A 333 -5.52 22.04 -33.29
CA GLY A 333 -5.39 20.90 -34.21
C GLY A 333 -5.38 19.53 -33.52
N CYS A 334 -5.76 19.45 -32.24
CA CYS A 334 -5.82 18.20 -31.50
C CYS A 334 -6.93 17.27 -32.02
N HIS A 335 -6.62 15.98 -32.18
CA HIS A 335 -7.52 14.94 -32.72
C HIS A 335 -8.13 14.06 -31.61
N GLY A 336 -7.44 13.95 -30.47
CA GLY A 336 -7.90 13.19 -29.31
C GLY A 336 -7.11 13.55 -28.05
N ALA A 337 -7.45 12.95 -26.92
CA ALA A 337 -6.67 13.09 -25.69
C ALA A 337 -6.61 11.77 -24.91
N ILE A 338 -5.50 11.57 -24.18
CA ILE A 338 -5.26 10.41 -23.31
C ILE A 338 -4.89 10.91 -21.92
N ILE A 339 -5.59 10.43 -20.90
CA ILE A 339 -5.35 10.71 -19.48
C ILE A 339 -5.20 9.40 -18.72
N ASN A 340 -4.35 9.36 -17.71
CA ASN A 340 -4.08 8.18 -16.89
C ASN A 340 -4.93 8.15 -15.61
N GLY A 341 -5.42 6.97 -15.23
CA GLY A 341 -6.25 6.78 -14.04
C GLY A 341 -5.56 7.17 -12.72
N GLY A 342 -4.23 7.18 -12.68
CA GLY A 342 -3.44 7.65 -11.52
C GLY A 342 -3.50 9.16 -11.25
N PHE A 343 -3.95 9.96 -12.23
CA PHE A 343 -4.03 11.42 -12.15
C PHE A 343 -5.29 11.94 -11.42
N ILE A 344 -6.30 11.10 -11.24
CA ILE A 344 -7.57 11.40 -10.54
C ILE A 344 -7.54 10.74 -9.15
N ARG A 345 -7.93 11.45 -8.08
CA ARG A 345 -7.39 11.18 -6.73
C ARG A 345 -8.37 10.98 -5.56
N GLN A 346 -9.67 11.26 -5.64
CA GLN A 346 -10.51 11.25 -4.41
C GLN A 346 -11.15 9.92 -4.02
N ASP A 347 -11.16 8.93 -4.92
CA ASP A 347 -11.67 7.58 -4.67
C ASP A 347 -13.17 7.52 -4.28
N ARG A 348 -14.01 8.35 -4.91
CA ARG A 348 -15.41 8.58 -4.48
C ARG A 348 -16.44 8.24 -5.55
N VAL A 349 -17.71 8.30 -5.15
CA VAL A 349 -18.86 8.22 -6.07
C VAL A 349 -19.76 9.42 -5.82
N TYR A 350 -20.04 10.18 -6.87
CA TYR A 350 -20.99 11.28 -6.90
C TYR A 350 -22.39 10.72 -7.22
N PRO A 351 -23.40 10.86 -6.33
CA PRO A 351 -24.74 10.33 -6.57
C PRO A 351 -25.43 10.93 -7.80
N ALA A 352 -26.37 10.20 -8.40
CA ALA A 352 -27.29 10.78 -9.37
C ALA A 352 -28.05 11.96 -8.73
N HIS A 353 -28.26 13.01 -9.53
CA HIS A 353 -28.86 14.29 -9.18
C HIS A 353 -28.11 15.10 -8.11
N SER A 354 -26.85 14.73 -7.78
CA SER A 354 -25.95 15.61 -7.04
C SER A 354 -25.37 16.73 -7.93
N VAL A 355 -24.86 17.78 -7.30
CA VAL A 355 -24.15 18.87 -7.98
C VAL A 355 -22.65 18.70 -7.72
N LEU A 356 -21.85 18.78 -8.80
CA LEU A 356 -20.39 18.75 -8.76
C LEU A 356 -19.86 20.18 -8.59
N THR A 357 -19.07 20.43 -7.54
CA THR A 357 -18.55 21.77 -7.22
C THR A 357 -17.11 21.99 -7.68
N ALA A 358 -16.68 23.25 -7.81
CA ALA A 358 -15.31 23.61 -8.15
C ALA A 358 -14.28 23.05 -7.13
N GLN A 359 -14.56 23.13 -5.83
CA GLN A 359 -13.75 22.46 -4.81
C GLN A 359 -13.62 20.96 -5.11
N GLN A 360 -14.71 20.26 -5.42
CA GLN A 360 -14.69 18.83 -5.69
C GLN A 360 -13.87 18.47 -6.95
N VAL A 361 -13.87 19.33 -7.98
CA VAL A 361 -13.01 19.15 -9.18
C VAL A 361 -11.53 19.40 -8.86
N GLY A 362 -11.22 20.42 -8.05
CA GLY A 362 -9.86 20.66 -7.57
C GLY A 362 -9.35 19.54 -6.65
N GLU A 363 -10.22 18.96 -5.83
CA GLU A 363 -9.93 17.79 -4.99
C GLU A 363 -9.58 16.57 -5.86
N GLU A 364 -10.32 16.31 -6.95
CA GLU A 364 -10.06 15.20 -7.88
C GLU A 364 -8.80 15.37 -8.71
N LEU A 365 -8.45 16.62 -9.06
CA LEU A 365 -7.32 17.00 -9.90
C LEU A 365 -6.36 17.93 -9.14
N PRO A 366 -5.68 17.43 -8.09
CA PRO A 366 -4.91 18.26 -7.15
C PRO A 366 -3.56 18.73 -7.69
N PHE A 367 -3.09 18.16 -8.80
CA PHE A 367 -1.78 18.46 -9.38
C PHE A 367 -1.78 19.81 -10.10
N ALA A 368 -0.67 20.53 -10.04
CA ALA A 368 -0.47 21.82 -10.73
C ALA A 368 -0.07 21.64 -12.21
N GLU A 369 -0.72 20.71 -12.91
CA GLU A 369 -0.37 20.32 -14.29
C GLU A 369 -1.35 20.82 -15.35
N CYS A 370 -0.85 20.96 -16.58
CA CYS A 370 -1.63 21.36 -17.76
C CYS A 370 -1.49 20.35 -18.93
N PRO A 371 -2.43 20.36 -19.89
CA PRO A 371 -2.29 19.57 -21.11
C PRO A 371 -1.09 19.98 -21.97
N ALA A 372 -0.39 19.00 -22.53
CA ALA A 372 0.52 19.17 -23.67
C ALA A 372 -0.06 18.46 -24.91
N VAL A 373 0.01 19.09 -26.07
CA VAL A 373 -0.30 18.45 -27.36
C VAL A 373 1.00 17.98 -27.99
N VAL A 374 1.05 16.69 -28.32
CA VAL A 374 2.20 16.02 -28.93
C VAL A 374 1.85 15.44 -30.31
N ARG A 375 2.80 15.50 -31.24
CA ARG A 375 2.73 14.87 -32.57
C ARG A 375 3.34 13.48 -32.54
N MET A 376 2.61 12.50 -33.07
CA MET A 376 3.02 11.10 -33.13
C MET A 376 2.47 10.41 -34.37
N THR A 377 3.19 9.42 -34.90
CA THR A 377 2.62 8.51 -35.92
C THR A 377 1.54 7.63 -35.30
N GLY A 378 0.61 7.10 -36.10
CA GLY A 378 -0.38 6.14 -35.63
C GLY A 378 0.23 4.88 -34.99
N GLN A 379 1.39 4.43 -35.51
CA GLN A 379 2.17 3.35 -34.90
C GLN A 379 2.71 3.74 -33.50
N SER A 380 3.12 4.99 -33.31
CA SER A 380 3.56 5.50 -32.00
C SER A 380 2.38 5.66 -31.03
N LEU A 381 1.22 6.13 -31.52
CA LEU A 381 -0.02 6.21 -30.73
C LEU A 381 -0.46 4.83 -30.23
N ARG A 382 -0.42 3.81 -31.10
CA ARG A 382 -0.64 2.41 -30.72
C ARG A 382 0.36 1.96 -29.66
N TYR A 383 1.65 2.21 -29.87
CA TYR A 383 2.70 1.74 -28.97
C TYR A 383 2.66 2.42 -27.58
N ALA A 384 2.23 3.69 -27.49
CA ALA A 384 1.96 4.36 -26.23
C ALA A 384 0.79 3.71 -25.46
N LEU A 385 -0.29 3.35 -26.16
CA LEU A 385 -1.42 2.62 -25.56
C LEU A 385 -1.04 1.19 -25.16
N GLU A 386 -0.14 0.54 -25.87
CA GLU A 386 0.46 -0.75 -25.48
C GLU A 386 1.30 -0.62 -24.20
N GLU A 387 2.12 0.43 -24.05
CA GLU A 387 2.86 0.72 -22.80
C GLU A 387 1.87 0.92 -21.62
N MET A 388 0.81 1.71 -21.82
CA MET A 388 -0.22 1.99 -20.80
C MET A 388 -1.09 0.78 -20.44
N LEU A 389 -1.35 -0.14 -21.38
CA LEU A 389 -2.14 -1.35 -21.16
C LEU A 389 -1.29 -2.59 -20.81
N ALA A 390 0.04 -2.46 -20.72
CA ALA A 390 0.97 -3.57 -20.50
C ALA A 390 0.69 -4.40 -19.22
N SER A 391 0.14 -3.77 -18.17
CA SER A 391 -0.16 -4.41 -16.88
C SER A 391 -1.61 -4.89 -16.72
N ALA A 392 -2.53 -4.50 -17.60
CA ALA A 392 -3.95 -4.83 -17.50
C ALA A 392 -4.22 -6.36 -17.37
N PRO A 393 -5.25 -6.81 -16.62
CA PRO A 393 -6.22 -6.03 -15.86
C PRO A 393 -5.73 -5.67 -14.44
N THR A 394 -4.43 -5.79 -14.15
CA THR A 394 -3.86 -5.36 -12.86
C THR A 394 -4.05 -3.84 -12.72
N PRO A 395 -4.60 -3.34 -11.59
CA PRO A 395 -4.74 -1.91 -11.38
C PRO A 395 -3.37 -1.20 -11.38
N VAL A 396 -3.19 -0.21 -12.25
CA VAL A 396 -1.96 0.60 -12.36
C VAL A 396 -2.29 2.08 -12.63
N GLY A 397 -1.44 3.00 -12.14
CA GLY A 397 -1.60 4.44 -12.39
C GLY A 397 -1.70 4.78 -13.88
N CYS A 398 -0.85 4.13 -14.68
CA CYS A 398 -0.72 4.36 -16.11
C CYS A 398 -1.90 3.90 -16.99
N PHE A 399 -2.96 3.30 -16.42
CA PHE A 399 -4.10 2.81 -17.19
C PHE A 399 -4.80 3.98 -17.95
N PRO A 400 -5.10 3.85 -19.25
CA PRO A 400 -5.54 4.97 -20.07
C PRO A 400 -7.05 5.23 -20.00
N HIS A 401 -7.42 6.48 -20.24
CA HIS A 401 -8.77 6.95 -20.53
C HIS A 401 -8.71 7.91 -21.72
N VAL A 402 -9.67 7.82 -22.65
CA VAL A 402 -9.59 8.51 -23.95
C VAL A 402 -10.80 9.40 -24.25
N SER A 403 -10.56 10.50 -24.97
CA SER A 403 -11.61 11.45 -25.34
C SER A 403 -12.53 10.95 -26.46
N THR A 404 -13.64 11.66 -26.66
CA THR A 404 -14.63 11.53 -27.75
C THR A 404 -14.03 11.44 -29.15
N GLY A 405 -12.82 11.94 -29.37
CA GLY A 405 -12.11 11.82 -30.65
C GLY A 405 -11.49 10.45 -30.89
N MET A 406 -11.54 9.52 -29.93
CA MET A 406 -10.82 8.25 -29.96
C MET A 406 -11.69 7.06 -29.51
N ALA A 407 -11.38 5.88 -30.07
CA ALA A 407 -11.84 4.59 -29.55
C ALA A 407 -10.71 3.54 -29.60
N VAL A 408 -10.67 2.66 -28.60
CA VAL A 408 -9.64 1.64 -28.41
C VAL A 408 -10.31 0.32 -28.02
N SER A 409 -9.92 -0.77 -28.67
CA SER A 409 -10.31 -2.12 -28.25
C SER A 409 -9.07 -2.97 -27.95
N TYR A 410 -9.09 -3.67 -26.82
CA TYR A 410 -7.91 -4.36 -26.31
C TYR A 410 -8.19 -5.76 -25.77
N ASP A 411 -7.19 -6.63 -25.76
CA ASP A 411 -7.26 -7.94 -25.11
C ASP A 411 -6.33 -7.97 -23.88
N PRO A 412 -6.87 -7.95 -22.65
CA PRO A 412 -6.05 -8.06 -21.43
C PRO A 412 -5.46 -9.47 -21.22
N SER A 413 -5.89 -10.48 -21.97
CA SER A 413 -5.31 -11.84 -21.95
C SER A 413 -4.14 -12.01 -22.93
N ALA A 414 -3.97 -11.09 -23.88
CA ALA A 414 -2.82 -11.07 -24.78
C ALA A 414 -1.53 -10.69 -24.03
N PRO A 415 -0.34 -11.10 -24.54
CA PRO A 415 0.94 -10.64 -24.02
C PRO A 415 1.05 -9.10 -24.01
N PRO A 416 1.81 -8.49 -23.08
CA PRO A 416 2.15 -7.08 -23.15
C PRO A 416 2.76 -6.73 -24.51
N PHE A 417 2.45 -5.53 -25.04
CA PHE A 417 2.81 -5.09 -26.40
C PHE A 417 2.13 -5.84 -27.57
N ALA A 418 1.07 -6.61 -27.29
CA ALA A 418 0.19 -7.23 -28.28
C ALA A 418 -1.31 -7.10 -27.93
N ARG A 419 -1.67 -6.07 -27.15
CA ARG A 419 -2.97 -5.92 -26.50
C ARG A 419 -3.95 -5.05 -27.28
N VAL A 420 -3.49 -4.01 -27.99
CA VAL A 420 -4.33 -3.05 -28.73
C VAL A 420 -4.76 -3.66 -30.06
N GLN A 421 -5.94 -4.29 -30.04
CA GLN A 421 -6.53 -4.97 -31.20
C GLN A 421 -7.06 -3.95 -32.22
N GLY A 422 -7.79 -2.93 -31.75
CA GLY A 422 -8.33 -1.84 -32.56
C GLY A 422 -8.00 -0.47 -31.96
N LEU A 423 -7.81 0.51 -32.84
CA LEU A 423 -7.53 1.90 -32.51
C LEU A 423 -8.15 2.78 -33.60
N GLU A 424 -8.99 3.73 -33.20
CA GLU A 424 -9.67 4.67 -34.08
C GLU A 424 -9.51 6.11 -33.59
N VAL A 425 -9.41 7.05 -34.54
CA VAL A 425 -9.41 8.49 -34.34
C VAL A 425 -10.44 9.11 -35.29
N ASP A 426 -11.29 10.02 -34.80
CA ASP A 426 -12.44 10.61 -35.53
C ASP A 426 -13.32 9.56 -36.27
N GLY A 427 -13.47 8.36 -35.67
CA GLY A 427 -14.26 7.24 -36.22
C GLY A 427 -13.62 6.57 -37.44
N ARG A 428 -12.30 6.67 -37.59
CA ARG A 428 -11.51 5.98 -38.62
C ARG A 428 -10.43 5.14 -37.96
N THR A 429 -10.19 3.93 -38.46
CA THR A 429 -9.04 3.11 -38.06
C THR A 429 -7.75 3.88 -38.30
N VAL A 430 -6.89 3.95 -37.28
CA VAL A 430 -5.62 4.69 -37.35
C VAL A 430 -4.67 4.06 -38.35
N ASP A 431 -4.15 4.89 -39.26
CA ASP A 431 -3.08 4.52 -40.19
C ASP A 431 -1.74 4.56 -39.46
N PRO A 432 -0.87 3.53 -39.56
CA PRO A 432 0.41 3.49 -38.83
C PRO A 432 1.36 4.66 -39.12
N ASP A 433 1.31 5.22 -40.33
CA ASP A 433 2.26 6.23 -40.81
C ASP A 433 1.69 7.67 -40.79
N GLU A 434 0.36 7.82 -40.69
CA GLU A 434 -0.30 9.14 -40.53
C GLU A 434 0.08 9.82 -39.20
N GLN A 435 0.09 11.16 -39.20
CA GLN A 435 0.49 12.00 -38.07
C GLN A 435 -0.72 12.49 -37.28
N TYR A 436 -0.81 12.10 -36.01
CA TYR A 436 -1.87 12.52 -35.10
C TYR A 436 -1.34 13.51 -34.07
N LEU A 437 -2.17 14.49 -33.69
CA LEU A 437 -1.92 15.41 -32.58
C LEU A 437 -2.82 15.02 -31.41
N VAL A 438 -2.22 14.65 -30.28
CA VAL A 438 -2.92 14.11 -29.11
C VAL A 438 -2.57 14.91 -27.86
N ALA A 439 -3.58 15.30 -27.08
CA ALA A 439 -3.40 15.96 -25.80
C ALA A 439 -3.17 14.94 -24.68
N ILE A 440 -2.15 15.17 -23.86
CA ILE A 440 -1.74 14.32 -22.75
C ILE A 440 -1.41 15.17 -21.52
N ASN A 441 -1.28 14.55 -20.34
CA ASN A 441 -0.63 15.20 -19.20
C ASN A 441 0.82 15.56 -19.59
N ARG A 442 1.21 16.84 -19.45
CA ARG A 442 2.53 17.37 -19.83
C ARG A 442 3.70 16.51 -19.34
N LEU A 443 3.62 15.97 -18.12
CA LEU A 443 4.67 15.14 -17.53
C LEU A 443 4.97 13.85 -18.33
N PHE A 444 4.02 13.32 -19.10
CA PHE A 444 4.29 12.22 -20.03
C PHE A 444 5.31 12.59 -21.11
N SER A 445 5.30 13.84 -21.59
CA SER A 445 6.26 14.34 -22.58
C SER A 445 7.62 14.70 -21.98
N GLU A 446 7.68 15.05 -20.70
CA GLU A 446 8.88 15.60 -20.06
C GLU A 446 9.70 14.57 -19.28
N VAL A 447 9.04 13.70 -18.49
CA VAL A 447 9.71 12.80 -17.53
C VAL A 447 9.38 11.31 -17.76
N ALA A 448 8.70 10.98 -18.87
CA ALA A 448 8.13 9.66 -19.15
C ALA A 448 7.25 9.20 -17.98
N ALA A 449 6.33 10.09 -17.55
CA ALA A 449 5.45 9.87 -16.42
C ALA A 449 4.77 8.51 -16.46
N ASP A 450 4.54 7.90 -15.29
CA ASP A 450 3.88 6.60 -15.16
C ASP A 450 4.59 5.46 -15.94
N GLY A 451 5.86 5.69 -16.35
CA GLY A 451 6.69 4.77 -17.12
C GLY A 451 6.51 4.80 -18.64
N VAL A 452 5.64 5.66 -19.19
CA VAL A 452 5.26 5.65 -20.62
C VAL A 452 6.27 6.43 -21.46
N ARG A 453 7.28 5.73 -21.98
CA ARG A 453 8.46 6.31 -22.66
C ARG A 453 8.19 6.80 -24.07
N THR A 454 7.06 6.42 -24.67
CA THR A 454 6.73 6.80 -26.05
C THR A 454 6.49 8.29 -26.19
N PHE A 455 5.78 8.91 -25.24
CA PHE A 455 5.43 10.33 -25.30
C PHE A 455 6.65 11.27 -25.25
N CYS A 456 7.75 10.89 -24.56
CA CYS A 456 9.01 11.64 -24.58
C CYS A 456 9.76 11.62 -25.93
N LYS A 457 9.34 10.80 -26.90
CA LYS A 457 9.92 10.76 -28.25
C LYS A 457 9.12 11.62 -29.25
N CYS A 458 8.01 12.21 -28.81
CA CYS A 458 7.09 12.95 -29.65
C CYS A 458 7.39 14.45 -29.63
N GLU A 459 7.21 15.13 -30.77
CA GLU A 459 7.32 16.60 -30.81
C GLU A 459 6.15 17.21 -30.02
N ARG A 460 6.44 17.99 -28.98
CA ARG A 460 5.41 18.80 -28.30
C ARG A 460 5.13 20.06 -29.11
N THR A 461 3.96 20.11 -29.75
CA THR A 461 3.56 21.20 -30.64
C THR A 461 2.85 22.35 -29.91
N TYR A 462 2.30 22.10 -28.72
CA TYR A 462 1.64 23.10 -27.89
C TYR A 462 1.61 22.65 -26.42
N THR A 463 1.60 23.63 -25.51
CA THR A 463 1.33 23.43 -24.07
C THR A 463 0.23 24.39 -23.68
N HIS A 464 -0.82 23.89 -23.04
CA HIS A 464 -1.93 24.73 -22.57
C HIS A 464 -1.52 25.54 -21.33
N HIS A 465 -2.07 26.75 -21.18
CA HIS A 465 -1.69 27.69 -20.12
C HIS A 465 -2.48 27.52 -18.82
N GLN A 466 -3.76 27.14 -18.91
CA GLN A 466 -4.56 26.73 -17.74
C GLN A 466 -4.28 25.28 -17.34
N LEU A 467 -4.50 24.96 -16.06
CA LEU A 467 -4.32 23.64 -15.48
C LEU A 467 -5.51 22.71 -15.79
N PHE A 468 -5.31 21.40 -15.65
CA PHE A 468 -6.36 20.39 -15.89
C PHE A 468 -7.63 20.64 -15.07
N ARG A 469 -7.50 21.00 -13.78
CA ARG A 469 -8.66 21.26 -12.92
C ARG A 469 -9.48 22.44 -13.43
N ASP A 470 -8.83 23.53 -13.84
CA ASP A 470 -9.49 24.77 -14.28
C ASP A 470 -10.22 24.52 -15.61
N LEU A 471 -9.56 23.81 -16.53
CA LEU A 471 -10.14 23.34 -17.79
C LEU A 471 -11.35 22.42 -17.60
N VAL A 472 -11.30 21.51 -16.62
CA VAL A 472 -12.44 20.65 -16.29
C VAL A 472 -13.58 21.47 -15.68
N MET A 473 -13.30 22.48 -14.84
CA MET A 473 -14.33 23.39 -14.35
C MET A 473 -15.04 24.13 -15.50
N ASP A 474 -14.30 24.70 -16.46
CA ASP A 474 -14.89 25.38 -17.62
C ASP A 474 -15.67 24.43 -18.53
N TYR A 475 -15.13 23.24 -18.82
CA TYR A 475 -15.80 22.20 -19.59
C TYR A 475 -17.16 21.77 -18.98
N LEU A 476 -17.23 21.72 -17.64
CA LEU A 476 -18.44 21.40 -16.87
C LEU A 476 -19.42 22.59 -16.81
N ARG A 477 -18.92 23.83 -16.65
CA ARG A 477 -19.71 25.06 -16.74
C ARG A 477 -20.42 25.17 -18.08
N GLU A 478 -19.78 24.82 -19.20
CA GLU A 478 -20.46 24.81 -20.50
C GLU A 478 -21.59 23.77 -20.58
N ARG A 479 -21.38 22.58 -20.02
CA ARG A 479 -22.29 21.44 -20.20
C ARG A 479 -23.50 21.44 -19.27
N ARG A 480 -23.36 21.95 -18.05
CA ARG A 480 -24.38 21.94 -16.96
C ARG A 480 -24.87 20.56 -16.51
N HIS A 481 -24.69 19.51 -17.30
CA HIS A 481 -25.03 18.12 -16.99
C HIS A 481 -23.94 17.15 -17.48
N VAL A 482 -23.69 16.08 -16.70
CA VAL A 482 -22.78 14.98 -17.08
C VAL A 482 -23.38 13.62 -16.70
N SER A 483 -22.98 12.54 -17.37
CA SER A 483 -23.40 11.16 -17.05
C SER A 483 -22.22 10.35 -16.50
N GLY A 484 -22.48 9.45 -15.56
CA GLY A 484 -21.56 8.41 -15.10
C GLY A 484 -21.63 7.12 -15.92
N GLU A 485 -22.47 7.06 -16.95
CA GLU A 485 -22.53 5.94 -17.90
C GLU A 485 -21.21 5.80 -18.68
N LEU A 486 -20.74 4.57 -18.89
CA LEU A 486 -19.49 4.31 -19.61
C LEU A 486 -19.64 4.67 -21.10
N PRO A 487 -18.75 5.53 -21.66
CA PRO A 487 -18.82 5.92 -23.07
C PRO A 487 -18.58 4.79 -24.08
N GLY A 488 -17.93 3.69 -23.69
CA GLY A 488 -17.62 2.55 -24.55
C GLY A 488 -16.41 2.79 -25.48
N ARG A 489 -15.50 3.68 -25.09
CA ARG A 489 -14.31 4.06 -25.87
C ARG A 489 -13.07 3.22 -25.56
N LEU A 490 -13.06 2.43 -24.49
CA LEU A 490 -11.92 1.57 -24.11
C LEU A 490 -12.43 0.17 -23.72
N VAL A 491 -12.69 -0.65 -24.73
CA VAL A 491 -13.45 -1.90 -24.57
C VAL A 491 -12.58 -3.16 -24.62
N PRO A 492 -12.66 -4.06 -23.62
CA PRO A 492 -11.98 -5.34 -23.67
C PRO A 492 -12.69 -6.29 -24.66
N VAL A 493 -11.97 -6.80 -25.66
CA VAL A 493 -12.50 -7.61 -26.78
C VAL A 493 -13.12 -8.93 -26.30
N THR A 494 -12.72 -9.43 -25.12
CA THR A 494 -13.34 -10.58 -24.45
C THR A 494 -14.82 -10.37 -24.08
N ALA A 495 -15.31 -9.12 -24.07
CA ALA A 495 -16.74 -8.82 -23.95
C ALA A 495 -17.52 -9.05 -25.26
N VAL A 496 -16.89 -8.81 -26.42
CA VAL A 496 -17.56 -8.81 -27.74
C VAL A 496 -17.97 -10.23 -28.15
N ALA A 497 -17.07 -11.20 -28.00
CA ALA A 497 -17.30 -12.59 -28.42
C ALA A 497 -18.54 -13.23 -27.75
N ASN A 498 -18.85 -12.87 -26.51
CA ASN A 498 -20.04 -13.37 -25.80
C ASN A 498 -21.34 -12.75 -26.34
N VAL A 499 -21.33 -11.48 -26.77
CA VAL A 499 -22.50 -10.82 -27.38
C VAL A 499 -22.77 -11.41 -28.77
N GLU A 500 -21.72 -11.62 -29.56
CA GLU A 500 -21.82 -12.21 -30.90
C GLU A 500 -22.31 -13.66 -30.84
N ALA A 501 -21.70 -14.50 -29.98
CA ALA A 501 -22.13 -15.87 -29.77
C ALA A 501 -23.57 -15.97 -29.24
N THR A 502 -23.99 -15.04 -28.37
CA THR A 502 -25.38 -14.99 -27.87
C THR A 502 -26.36 -14.56 -28.96
N ARG A 503 -25.98 -13.62 -29.85
CA ARG A 503 -26.78 -13.26 -31.05
C ARG A 503 -26.92 -14.44 -32.00
N GLN A 504 -25.86 -15.21 -32.23
CA GLN A 504 -25.87 -16.35 -33.14
C GLN A 504 -26.68 -17.53 -32.56
N LEU A 505 -26.56 -17.79 -31.25
CA LEU A 505 -27.45 -18.72 -30.53
C LEU A 505 -28.92 -18.26 -30.49
N ALA A 506 -29.20 -16.96 -30.67
CA ALA A 506 -30.56 -16.44 -30.80
C ALA A 506 -31.11 -16.59 -32.23
N SER A 507 -30.32 -16.34 -33.27
CA SER A 507 -30.74 -16.56 -34.68
C SER A 507 -30.98 -18.04 -34.99
N ASP A 508 -30.16 -18.93 -34.44
CA ASP A 508 -30.31 -20.36 -34.66
C ASP A 508 -31.55 -20.93 -33.95
N ARG A 509 -32.03 -20.26 -32.90
CA ARG A 509 -33.29 -20.58 -32.20
C ARG A 509 -34.54 -20.09 -32.93
N THR A 510 -34.52 -18.89 -33.52
CA THR A 510 -35.69 -18.38 -34.26
C THR A 510 -35.95 -19.15 -35.55
N CYS A 511 -34.92 -19.78 -36.14
CA CYS A 511 -35.06 -20.65 -37.32
C CYS A 511 -35.86 -21.97 -37.07
N TRP A 512 -36.16 -22.32 -35.81
CA TRP A 512 -36.85 -23.57 -35.45
C TRP A 512 -38.29 -23.39 -34.92
N GLN A 513 -38.85 -22.17 -34.96
CA GLN A 513 -40.18 -21.87 -34.38
C GLN A 513 -41.24 -21.36 -35.37
N SER A 514 -41.01 -21.46 -36.69
CA SER A 514 -41.97 -21.01 -37.71
C SER A 514 -42.92 -22.10 -38.24
N ASP A 515 -42.84 -23.36 -37.75
CA ASP A 515 -43.60 -24.50 -38.30
C ASP A 515 -44.28 -25.39 -37.24
N ARG A 516 -45.33 -24.85 -36.61
CA ARG A 516 -46.53 -25.63 -36.22
C ARG A 516 -47.73 -24.73 -35.89
N ARG A 517 -48.94 -25.18 -36.23
CA ARG A 517 -50.20 -24.49 -35.93
C ARG A 517 -50.93 -25.12 -34.73
N GLU A 518 -51.79 -24.29 -34.13
CA GLU A 518 -53.04 -24.56 -33.40
C GLU A 518 -53.42 -26.03 -33.11
N GLU A 519 -53.62 -26.36 -31.82
CA GLU A 519 -54.87 -26.95 -31.31
C GLU A 519 -54.95 -26.81 -29.77
N ASN A 520 -56.11 -27.09 -29.15
CA ASN A 520 -56.50 -26.63 -27.81
C ASN A 520 -56.53 -27.71 -26.71
N ASP A 521 -56.49 -27.26 -25.44
CA ASP A 521 -57.06 -27.91 -24.24
C ASP A 521 -56.38 -29.24 -23.74
N PRO A 522 -56.64 -29.72 -22.50
CA PRO A 522 -55.91 -29.20 -21.35
C PRO A 522 -55.31 -30.28 -20.40
N LEU A 523 -54.68 -29.79 -19.31
CA LEU A 523 -54.20 -30.46 -18.08
C LEU A 523 -55.02 -31.71 -17.63
N PRO A 524 -54.43 -32.73 -16.91
CA PRO A 524 -53.68 -32.46 -15.66
C PRO A 524 -52.64 -33.47 -15.08
N ALA A 525 -51.88 -32.94 -14.11
CA ALA A 525 -51.48 -33.52 -12.81
C ALA A 525 -50.48 -34.72 -12.65
N SER A 526 -49.92 -34.72 -11.43
CA SER A 526 -49.10 -35.74 -10.73
C SER A 526 -47.58 -35.76 -10.99
N PHE A 527 -46.75 -36.28 -10.07
CA PHE A 527 -46.30 -35.79 -8.74
C PHE A 527 -45.16 -36.73 -8.24
N VAL A 528 -44.32 -36.29 -7.30
CA VAL A 528 -43.27 -37.06 -6.59
C VAL A 528 -41.98 -37.41 -7.37
N GLU A 529 -40.87 -37.35 -6.62
CA GLU A 529 -39.49 -37.69 -6.94
C GLU A 529 -39.25 -39.21 -7.05
N LEU A 530 -38.06 -39.62 -7.53
CA LEU A 530 -37.13 -40.41 -6.68
C LEU A 530 -35.70 -40.47 -7.26
N SER A 531 -34.73 -40.76 -6.37
CA SER A 531 -33.30 -40.76 -6.64
C SER A 531 -32.77 -42.11 -7.16
N GLY A 532 -31.62 -42.15 -7.87
CA GLY A 532 -31.08 -43.44 -8.33
C GLY A 532 -29.76 -43.51 -9.13
N ARG A 533 -28.63 -43.12 -8.52
CA ARG A 533 -27.25 -43.67 -8.72
C ARG A 533 -26.75 -44.21 -10.10
N ALA A 534 -25.59 -43.65 -10.48
CA ALA A 534 -24.34 -44.36 -10.83
C ALA A 534 -24.04 -44.89 -12.26
N ALA A 535 -23.08 -44.20 -12.90
CA ALA A 535 -21.85 -44.71 -13.51
C ALA A 535 -21.87 -45.93 -14.47
N GLY A 536 -21.57 -45.66 -15.75
CA GLY A 536 -21.08 -46.62 -16.75
C GLY A 536 -19.93 -46.04 -17.59
N LYS A 537 -18.98 -46.87 -18.03
CA LYS A 537 -17.79 -46.47 -18.81
C LYS A 537 -17.90 -46.91 -20.28
N SER A 538 -16.91 -46.49 -21.09
CA SER A 538 -16.56 -46.93 -22.47
C SER A 538 -17.59 -46.62 -23.57
N SER A 539 -17.30 -46.08 -24.77
CA SER A 539 -16.11 -45.88 -25.64
C SER A 539 -16.11 -46.79 -26.88
N SER A 540 -15.92 -46.20 -28.07
CA SER A 540 -15.99 -46.83 -29.42
C SER A 540 -17.41 -47.29 -29.82
N THR A 541 -17.79 -47.49 -31.10
CA THR A 541 -17.10 -47.52 -32.41
C THR A 541 -18.07 -46.98 -33.49
N ARG A 542 -17.68 -46.10 -34.44
CA ARG A 542 -17.10 -46.36 -35.79
C ARG A 542 -18.13 -46.62 -36.93
N SER A 543 -18.01 -45.84 -38.03
CA SER A 543 -18.67 -45.98 -39.36
C SER A 543 -20.19 -45.72 -39.42
N GLY A 544 -20.79 -45.31 -40.56
CA GLY A 544 -20.22 -44.92 -41.87
C GLY A 544 -21.24 -45.01 -43.03
N LYS A 545 -20.86 -44.51 -44.23
CA LYS A 545 -21.67 -44.26 -45.46
C LYS A 545 -22.41 -42.90 -45.47
N GLY A 546 -22.49 -42.15 -46.58
CA GLY A 546 -21.72 -42.20 -47.84
C GLY A 546 -22.42 -41.61 -49.09
N ARG A 547 -21.63 -41.02 -50.02
CA ARG A 547 -22.01 -40.43 -51.34
C ARG A 547 -22.78 -39.08 -51.23
N HIS A 548 -22.59 -38.08 -52.09
CA HIS A 548 -22.51 -38.07 -53.56
C HIS A 548 -21.39 -37.19 -54.19
N HIS A 549 -21.28 -37.20 -55.53
CA HIS A 549 -20.40 -36.39 -56.40
C HIS A 549 -21.00 -34.96 -56.62
N ALA A 550 -20.38 -33.97 -57.27
CA ALA A 550 -19.21 -33.95 -58.19
C ALA A 550 -18.47 -32.58 -58.19
N ALA A 551 -17.35 -32.49 -58.93
CA ALA A 551 -16.61 -31.25 -59.23
C ALA A 551 -16.51 -31.03 -60.76
N PRO A 552 -15.95 -29.88 -61.21
CA PRO A 552 -14.96 -29.95 -62.30
C PRO A 552 -13.72 -29.06 -62.12
N GLN A 553 -12.63 -29.40 -62.83
CA GLN A 553 -11.38 -28.62 -62.98
C GLN A 553 -11.06 -28.33 -64.46
N VAL A 554 -10.51 -27.15 -64.79
CA VAL A 554 -9.85 -26.77 -66.07
C VAL A 554 -8.77 -25.69 -65.80
N ARG A 555 -7.80 -25.40 -66.69
CA ARG A 555 -6.49 -26.09 -66.86
C ARG A 555 -5.57 -25.34 -67.85
N HIS A 556 -4.29 -25.10 -67.48
CA HIS A 556 -3.12 -24.90 -68.38
C HIS A 556 -3.13 -23.63 -69.31
N SER A 557 -2.05 -23.12 -69.96
CA SER A 557 -0.57 -23.22 -69.77
C SER A 557 0.29 -22.32 -70.72
N ALA A 558 1.45 -21.83 -70.23
CA ALA A 558 2.79 -21.72 -70.89
C ALA A 558 3.16 -20.72 -72.03
N HIS A 559 4.43 -20.23 -71.94
CA HIS A 559 5.39 -19.78 -73.02
C HIS A 559 5.19 -18.37 -73.68
N ARG A 560 6.21 -17.61 -74.20
CA ARG A 560 7.69 -17.78 -74.36
C ARG A 560 8.47 -16.44 -74.69
N ARG A 561 9.78 -16.38 -74.35
CA ARG A 561 10.95 -15.67 -75.01
C ARG A 561 11.27 -14.14 -74.89
N HIS A 562 12.50 -13.87 -74.38
CA HIS A 562 13.60 -12.94 -74.79
C HIS A 562 13.35 -11.40 -74.99
N ALA A 563 14.33 -10.47 -74.86
CA ALA A 563 15.81 -10.48 -74.71
C ALA A 563 16.26 -9.32 -73.75
N ARG A 564 17.28 -9.38 -72.87
CA ARG A 564 18.77 -9.49 -72.99
C ARG A 564 19.55 -8.19 -73.29
N LYS A 565 20.22 -7.64 -72.26
CA LYS A 565 21.66 -7.25 -72.20
C LYS A 565 22.02 -7.06 -70.70
N ASP A 566 22.96 -7.80 -70.09
CA ASP A 566 24.44 -7.87 -70.28
C ASP A 566 25.04 -6.48 -69.89
N TYR A 567 25.74 -6.20 -68.75
CA TYR A 567 26.95 -6.77 -68.06
C TYR A 567 26.88 -6.60 -66.50
N GLN A 568 27.50 -7.42 -65.61
CA GLN A 568 28.87 -7.49 -64.97
C GLN A 568 29.26 -6.35 -63.98
N ASP A 569 29.53 -6.57 -62.66
CA ASP A 569 30.66 -7.20 -61.88
C ASP A 569 31.65 -6.09 -61.36
N ASP A 570 32.38 -6.13 -60.23
CA ASP A 570 32.75 -7.15 -59.19
C ASP A 570 32.78 -6.52 -57.75
N GLU A 571 32.66 -7.33 -56.68
CA GLU A 571 33.28 -7.09 -55.35
C GLU A 571 33.67 -8.45 -54.69
N PRO A 572 34.82 -8.57 -54.00
CA PRO A 572 35.22 -9.78 -53.25
C PRO A 572 35.19 -9.63 -51.72
N ASP A 573 34.87 -10.72 -51.01
CA ASP A 573 35.07 -10.88 -49.56
C ASP A 573 36.56 -11.04 -49.17
N ASP A 574 36.94 -10.75 -47.91
CA ASP A 574 37.49 -11.77 -46.97
C ASP A 574 37.99 -11.21 -45.60
N ASP A 575 37.76 -12.04 -44.58
CA ASP A 575 38.30 -12.17 -43.20
C ASP A 575 39.26 -11.15 -42.51
N ALA A 576 38.74 -10.61 -41.39
CA ALA A 576 39.13 -10.88 -39.98
C ALA A 576 40.58 -10.80 -39.42
N SER A 577 40.66 -10.52 -38.10
CA SER A 577 41.81 -10.64 -37.16
C SER A 577 42.94 -9.59 -37.29
N GLU A 578 43.77 -9.24 -36.28
CA GLU A 578 43.78 -9.55 -34.83
C GLU A 578 44.56 -8.48 -34.00
N ASP A 579 44.29 -8.44 -32.70
CA ASP A 579 45.11 -8.02 -31.53
C ASP A 579 46.34 -7.06 -31.67
N ARG A 580 46.36 -5.98 -30.86
CA ARG A 580 47.48 -5.67 -29.93
C ARG A 580 47.25 -4.56 -28.89
N ARG A 581 48.01 -4.67 -27.78
CA ARG A 581 48.11 -3.76 -26.62
C ARG A 581 49.35 -2.83 -26.69
N ALA A 582 49.46 -1.99 -25.64
CA ALA A 582 50.58 -1.16 -25.17
C ALA A 582 50.65 0.26 -25.77
N SER A 583 50.64 1.39 -25.03
CA SER A 583 51.06 1.81 -23.66
C SER A 583 52.47 2.41 -23.57
N LEU A 584 52.53 3.73 -23.35
CA LEU A 584 53.60 4.61 -22.81
C LEU A 584 52.87 5.97 -22.57
N SER A 585 52.80 6.68 -21.43
CA SER A 585 53.55 6.83 -20.17
C SER A 585 54.72 7.84 -20.19
N GLU A 586 54.67 8.77 -19.22
CA GLU A 586 55.73 9.75 -18.84
C GLU A 586 55.96 10.90 -19.86
N ASP A 587 56.38 12.12 -19.47
CA ASP A 587 56.77 12.66 -18.16
C ASP A 587 56.27 14.13 -17.94
N SER A 588 56.66 14.72 -16.81
CA SER A 588 56.23 15.95 -16.16
C SER A 588 57.05 17.21 -16.52
N GLY A 589 56.58 18.39 -16.07
CA GLY A 589 57.32 19.66 -16.15
C GLY A 589 56.55 20.84 -15.56
N ASP A 590 57.07 21.44 -14.48
CA ASP A 590 56.46 22.59 -13.78
C ASP A 590 56.64 23.94 -14.52
N GLY A 591 55.72 24.87 -14.27
CA GLY A 591 55.83 26.28 -14.68
C GLY A 591 54.80 27.16 -13.96
N GLN A 592 55.23 28.28 -13.36
CA GLN A 592 54.39 29.16 -12.54
C GLN A 592 54.07 30.50 -13.24
N ALA A 593 52.86 31.01 -12.93
CA ALA A 593 52.53 32.42 -12.67
C ALA A 593 52.59 33.50 -13.78
N ASP A 594 51.44 34.19 -13.88
CA ASP A 594 51.24 35.65 -13.94
C ASP A 594 51.45 36.53 -15.21
N GLU A 595 50.37 37.30 -15.45
CA GLU A 595 50.22 38.66 -16.05
C GLU A 595 50.32 38.98 -17.57
N ALA A 596 49.31 39.77 -17.99
CA ALA A 596 49.27 40.82 -19.03
C ALA A 596 49.21 40.49 -20.56
N GLU A 597 48.00 40.67 -21.14
CA GLU A 597 47.64 41.63 -22.23
C GLU A 597 48.74 42.18 -23.18
N PRO A 598 48.49 42.29 -24.51
CA PRO A 598 47.42 43.19 -25.01
C PRO A 598 46.64 42.82 -26.30
N ASP A 599 45.30 43.03 -26.24
CA ASP A 599 44.39 43.79 -27.16
C ASP A 599 44.38 43.64 -28.72
N VAL A 600 43.19 43.93 -29.29
CA VAL A 600 42.73 44.15 -30.70
C VAL A 600 42.98 43.06 -31.77
N SER A 601 41.97 42.52 -32.48
CA SER A 601 40.73 43.18 -32.94
C SER A 601 39.66 42.26 -33.58
N ARG A 602 38.38 42.55 -33.29
CA ARG A 602 37.14 42.44 -34.13
C ARG A 602 36.89 41.17 -34.97
N ARG A 603 35.77 40.48 -34.68
CA ARG A 603 34.46 40.73 -35.36
C ARG A 603 33.27 39.97 -34.74
N GLU A 604 32.14 40.68 -34.60
CA GLU A 604 30.73 40.31 -34.88
C GLU A 604 30.21 38.90 -34.45
N ASP A 605 29.13 38.74 -33.66
CA ASP A 605 28.41 39.72 -32.82
C ASP A 605 27.57 39.05 -31.70
N SER A 606 27.10 39.87 -30.75
CA SER A 606 26.40 39.52 -29.50
C SER A 606 24.96 38.98 -29.70
N ARG A 607 24.36 38.19 -28.80
CA ARG A 607 24.00 38.46 -27.37
C ARG A 607 23.17 39.73 -27.17
N TYR A 608 22.11 39.62 -26.39
CA TYR A 608 21.47 40.74 -25.68
C TYR A 608 20.94 40.22 -24.34
N ASP A 609 21.13 41.02 -23.30
CA ASP A 609 20.64 40.84 -21.94
C ASP A 609 20.00 42.16 -21.48
N ASP A 610 19.22 42.07 -20.40
CA ASP A 610 18.93 43.13 -19.42
C ASP A 610 17.92 44.26 -19.73
N ASP A 611 17.71 45.08 -18.69
CA ASP A 611 16.86 46.26 -18.49
C ASP A 611 15.34 46.04 -18.32
N GLN A 612 14.93 45.95 -17.04
CA GLN A 612 13.61 46.43 -16.62
C GLN A 612 13.61 47.96 -16.48
N GLN A 613 12.58 48.62 -17.02
CA GLN A 613 12.19 49.96 -16.56
C GLN A 613 10.70 50.21 -16.80
N GLU A 614 10.05 50.89 -15.85
CA GLU A 614 8.68 51.40 -15.99
C GLU A 614 8.68 52.65 -16.90
N VAL A 615 7.72 52.77 -17.84
CA VAL A 615 7.06 54.06 -18.15
C VAL A 615 5.61 53.82 -18.63
N ASP A 616 4.71 54.56 -18.00
CA ASP A 616 3.30 54.83 -18.34
C ASP A 616 3.00 55.19 -19.82
N THR A 617 1.94 54.60 -20.39
CA THR A 617 1.17 55.25 -21.48
C THR A 617 -0.34 55.06 -21.32
N GLN A 618 -1.04 56.13 -20.97
CA GLN A 618 -2.48 56.28 -21.21
C GLN A 618 -2.77 56.66 -22.69
N ASP A 619 -3.93 56.24 -23.21
CA ASP A 619 -5.11 57.11 -23.42
C ASP A 619 -5.96 56.73 -24.66
N ARG A 620 -7.27 57.02 -24.57
CA ARG A 620 -8.29 57.14 -25.63
C ARG A 620 -8.91 55.87 -26.26
N HIS A 621 -10.22 55.81 -26.49
CA HIS A 621 -11.38 56.56 -25.95
C HIS A 621 -12.69 55.89 -26.43
N SER A 622 -13.74 55.83 -25.59
CA SER A 622 -15.02 56.54 -25.83
C SER A 622 -16.15 56.16 -24.85
N HIS A 623 -16.68 57.16 -24.12
CA HIS A 623 -18.10 57.39 -23.72
C HIS A 623 -18.90 56.27 -22.98
N HIS A 624 -19.84 56.54 -22.05
CA HIS A 624 -20.44 57.76 -21.45
C HIS A 624 -21.18 57.32 -20.14
N ASN A 625 -21.56 58.12 -19.12
CA ASN A 625 -21.13 59.41 -18.52
C ASN A 625 -22.22 59.87 -17.50
N ARG A 626 -21.93 59.99 -16.19
CA ARG A 626 -22.70 60.89 -15.27
C ARG A 626 -22.03 61.16 -13.91
N HIS A 627 -22.42 62.27 -13.28
CA HIS A 627 -21.91 62.83 -12.02
C HIS A 627 -22.41 62.05 -10.76
N VAL A 628 -21.93 62.25 -9.52
CA VAL A 628 -21.95 63.49 -8.67
C VAL A 628 -20.84 63.50 -7.58
N ARG A 629 -20.42 64.71 -7.15
CA ARG A 629 -19.57 65.11 -5.98
C ARG A 629 -20.40 66.04 -5.06
N PRO A 630 -20.06 66.39 -3.79
CA PRO A 630 -18.76 66.45 -3.08
C PRO A 630 -18.68 65.53 -1.81
N LYS A 631 -17.61 65.40 -0.99
CA LYS A 631 -16.36 66.15 -0.64
C LYS A 631 -16.48 67.07 0.62
N GLU A 632 -15.32 67.33 1.27
CA GLU A 632 -15.04 68.18 2.49
C GLU A 632 -14.99 67.39 3.83
N GLU A 633 -14.07 67.63 4.79
CA GLU A 633 -12.85 68.47 4.82
C GLU A 633 -11.76 68.03 5.85
N VAL A 634 -10.48 68.34 5.53
CA VAL A 634 -9.34 68.89 6.34
C VAL A 634 -9.30 68.60 7.88
N GLN A 635 -8.19 68.14 8.49
CA GLN A 635 -7.03 68.99 8.91
C GLN A 635 -5.73 68.21 9.27
N LEU A 636 -4.62 68.93 9.47
CA LEU A 636 -3.24 68.45 9.79
C LEU A 636 -2.80 68.86 11.20
N ASP A 637 -1.97 68.06 11.88
CA ASP A 637 -0.53 68.34 12.17
C ASP A 637 0.13 67.33 13.14
N ALA A 638 1.45 67.41 13.29
CA ALA A 638 2.36 66.48 14.02
C ALA A 638 2.80 67.06 15.40
N PRO A 639 3.83 66.56 16.17
CA PRO A 639 4.75 65.44 15.93
C PRO A 639 5.15 64.54 17.16
N ALA A 640 6.00 63.54 16.88
CA ALA A 640 7.09 62.94 17.69
C ALA A 640 6.85 62.38 19.12
N ASP A 641 7.28 61.11 19.34
CA ASP A 641 8.38 60.78 20.27
C ASP A 641 9.05 59.42 19.90
N SER A 642 9.87 58.80 20.77
CA SER A 642 11.11 58.14 20.33
C SER A 642 11.55 56.81 21.00
N HIS A 643 12.61 56.23 20.43
CA HIS A 643 13.60 55.27 20.99
C HIS A 643 13.41 53.73 21.03
N LYS A 644 14.56 53.10 20.76
CA LYS A 644 15.07 51.71 20.89
C LYS A 644 16.60 51.88 21.14
N PRO A 645 17.44 50.86 21.49
CA PRO A 645 17.19 49.54 22.11
C PRO A 645 18.26 49.19 23.22
N VAL A 646 18.51 47.88 23.48
CA VAL A 646 19.86 47.24 23.67
C VAL A 646 20.53 47.09 25.09
N VAL A 647 20.69 45.81 25.54
CA VAL A 647 21.95 45.12 26.02
C VAL A 647 22.38 44.94 27.52
N HIS A 648 22.73 43.66 27.84
CA HIS A 648 23.70 43.00 28.79
C HIS A 648 23.77 43.14 30.35
N ASN A 649 23.81 41.94 30.99
CA ASN A 649 24.81 41.39 31.96
C ASN A 649 24.69 41.41 33.51
N ALA A 650 25.32 40.36 34.08
CA ALA A 650 26.01 40.22 35.40
C ALA A 650 25.25 39.79 36.69
N SER A 651 25.33 38.48 36.96
CA SER A 651 25.64 37.79 38.25
C SER A 651 25.64 38.54 39.61
N HIS A 652 25.05 37.92 40.65
CA HIS A 652 25.80 37.41 41.83
C HIS A 652 25.01 36.40 42.71
N GLN A 653 25.69 35.88 43.75
CA GLN A 653 25.29 34.85 44.75
C GLN A 653 24.01 35.20 45.55
N SER A 654 23.28 34.28 46.23
CA SER A 654 23.78 33.35 47.27
C SER A 654 22.80 32.21 47.70
N ARG A 655 23.28 31.35 48.61
CA ARG A 655 22.58 30.26 49.36
C ARG A 655 22.36 30.73 50.82
N PRO A 656 21.39 30.22 51.64
CA PRO A 656 21.54 28.87 52.22
C PRO A 656 20.29 28.09 52.75
N SER A 657 20.52 26.80 53.06
CA SER A 657 20.06 25.98 54.22
C SER A 657 18.58 25.83 54.65
N SER A 658 18.11 24.57 54.62
CA SER A 658 17.25 23.88 55.62
C SER A 658 18.09 23.47 56.88
N PRO A 659 17.62 22.87 58.03
CA PRO A 659 16.64 21.74 58.18
C PRO A 659 15.80 21.69 59.52
N VAL A 660 15.29 20.47 59.90
CA VAL A 660 14.96 19.94 61.28
C VAL A 660 13.47 19.85 61.76
N GLU A 661 12.98 18.60 61.92
CA GLU A 661 12.20 17.92 63.03
C GLU A 661 11.10 18.63 63.89
N SER A 662 10.14 17.98 64.60
CA SER A 662 9.57 16.60 64.72
C SER A 662 8.28 16.57 65.62
N ASN A 663 7.83 15.39 66.14
CA ASN A 663 6.85 15.12 67.24
C ASN A 663 5.31 15.22 66.98
N GLN A 664 4.39 14.47 67.66
CA GLN A 664 4.42 13.12 68.32
C GLN A 664 3.00 12.62 68.79
N THR A 665 2.60 11.36 68.50
CA THR A 665 1.69 10.42 69.28
C THR A 665 0.26 10.88 69.71
N VAL A 666 -0.68 10.12 70.35
CA VAL A 666 -0.80 8.76 71.01
C VAL A 666 -2.26 8.21 70.79
N HIS A 667 -2.52 6.92 70.47
CA HIS A 667 -3.12 5.80 71.29
C HIS A 667 -3.67 4.73 70.30
N ASP A 668 -3.65 3.38 70.42
CA ASP A 668 -3.62 2.36 71.51
C ASP A 668 -5.05 1.96 72.03
N SER A 669 -5.52 0.69 72.19
CA SER A 669 -4.98 -0.70 72.20
C SER A 669 -6.07 -1.74 71.72
N SER A 670 -6.07 -3.10 71.78
CA SER A 670 -5.15 -4.18 72.25
C SER A 670 -5.34 -5.59 71.58
N ALA A 671 -6.20 -6.51 72.09
CA ALA A 671 -6.22 -7.98 71.78
C ALA A 671 -7.63 -8.68 71.97
N ARG A 672 -7.91 -10.02 71.93
CA ARG A 672 -7.14 -11.31 72.00
C ARG A 672 -7.94 -12.52 71.34
N ALA A 673 -7.72 -13.81 71.70
CA ALA A 673 -8.24 -15.02 70.97
C ALA A 673 -8.45 -16.33 71.83
N VAL A 674 -8.75 -17.49 71.16
CA VAL A 674 -8.90 -18.93 71.62
C VAL A 674 -10.35 -19.38 72.02
N GLY A 675 -10.91 -20.58 71.75
CA GLY A 675 -10.59 -21.77 70.90
C GLY A 675 -11.22 -23.13 71.38
N GLY A 676 -11.52 -24.14 70.51
CA GLY A 676 -11.68 -25.58 70.93
C GLY A 676 -12.78 -26.54 70.34
N GLN A 677 -12.47 -27.31 69.28
CA GLN A 677 -12.74 -28.75 68.90
C GLN A 677 -14.10 -29.56 69.10
N PRO A 678 -14.29 -30.78 68.46
CA PRO A 678 -15.59 -31.36 67.99
C PRO A 678 -15.88 -32.81 68.53
N PRO A 679 -16.55 -33.81 67.84
CA PRO A 679 -17.48 -33.91 66.69
C PRO A 679 -18.78 -34.74 66.99
N PRO A 680 -19.57 -35.22 65.98
CA PRO A 680 -19.53 -36.68 65.70
C PRO A 680 -19.78 -37.17 64.24
N THR A 681 -19.14 -38.32 63.93
CA THR A 681 -19.41 -39.41 62.95
C THR A 681 -20.43 -39.30 61.80
N GLY A 682 -20.00 -39.70 60.60
CA GLY A 682 -20.84 -40.19 59.48
C GLY A 682 -20.01 -41.00 58.44
N LEU A 683 -20.55 -42.08 57.88
CA LEU A 683 -19.83 -43.04 57.01
C LEU A 683 -19.96 -42.72 55.51
N HIS A 684 -18.89 -42.94 54.74
CA HIS A 684 -18.85 -43.94 53.64
C HIS A 684 -17.41 -44.15 53.14
N HIS A 685 -17.18 -45.14 52.28
CA HIS A 685 -15.87 -45.78 52.08
C HIS A 685 -15.48 -45.91 50.59
N GLU A 686 -14.23 -46.31 50.33
CA GLU A 686 -13.67 -46.78 49.04
C GLU A 686 -13.44 -45.77 47.88
N SER A 687 -12.18 -45.32 47.73
CA SER A 687 -11.51 -45.14 46.42
C SER A 687 -9.98 -44.86 46.49
N ILE A 688 -9.31 -45.08 47.63
CA ILE A 688 -7.89 -44.70 47.82
C ILE A 688 -6.99 -45.93 48.04
N ARG A 689 -6.59 -46.61 46.96
CA ARG A 689 -5.46 -47.59 46.98
C ARG A 689 -4.53 -47.57 45.76
N THR A 690 -4.88 -46.93 44.65
CA THR A 690 -4.04 -46.88 43.44
C THR A 690 -2.97 -45.77 43.45
N GLY A 691 -3.18 -44.69 44.20
CA GLY A 691 -2.29 -43.51 44.17
C GLY A 691 -0.90 -43.66 44.82
N TRP A 692 -0.66 -44.70 45.62
CA TRP A 692 0.57 -44.82 46.44
C TRP A 692 1.77 -45.49 45.74
N LEU A 693 1.55 -46.22 44.64
CA LEU A 693 2.61 -46.92 43.89
C LEU A 693 3.31 -46.03 42.85
N VAL A 694 2.60 -45.04 42.29
CA VAL A 694 3.13 -44.14 41.25
C VAL A 694 4.07 -43.10 41.86
N THR A 695 3.73 -42.53 43.02
CA THR A 695 4.50 -41.48 43.70
C THR A 695 5.88 -41.94 44.18
N SER A 696 5.95 -43.16 44.72
CA SER A 696 7.20 -43.77 45.20
C SER A 696 8.23 -43.96 44.08
N SER A 697 7.76 -44.30 42.86
CA SER A 697 8.60 -44.54 41.70
C SER A 697 9.29 -43.27 41.19
N CYS A 698 8.56 -42.15 41.15
CA CYS A 698 9.12 -40.85 40.74
C CYS A 698 10.14 -40.32 41.75
N TRP A 699 9.93 -40.55 43.05
CA TRP A 699 10.88 -40.15 44.10
C TRP A 699 12.23 -40.87 43.96
N ALA A 700 12.23 -42.19 43.75
CA ALA A 700 13.47 -42.95 43.56
C ALA A 700 14.31 -42.42 42.39
N ILE A 701 13.66 -42.07 41.27
CA ILE A 701 14.32 -41.50 40.08
C ILE A 701 14.94 -40.13 40.40
N LEU A 702 14.20 -39.25 41.08
CA LEU A 702 14.70 -37.92 41.46
C LEU A 702 15.90 -38.01 42.44
N THR A 703 15.87 -38.93 43.40
CA THR A 703 17.01 -39.16 44.32
C THR A 703 18.24 -39.69 43.58
N LEU A 704 18.07 -40.62 42.63
CA LEU A 704 19.18 -41.14 41.82
C LEU A 704 19.78 -40.07 40.89
N VAL A 705 18.95 -39.20 40.30
CA VAL A 705 19.43 -38.07 39.48
C VAL A 705 20.20 -37.06 40.33
N ALA A 706 19.71 -36.71 41.53
CA ALA A 706 20.41 -35.83 42.45
C ALA A 706 21.78 -36.41 42.91
N ALA A 707 21.82 -37.70 43.22
CA ALA A 707 23.06 -38.40 43.57
C ALA A 707 24.08 -38.43 42.41
N ALA A 708 23.61 -38.69 41.18
CA ALA A 708 24.45 -38.66 39.99
C ALA A 708 25.05 -37.26 39.72
N ILE A 709 24.26 -36.19 39.90
CA ILE A 709 24.74 -34.81 39.76
C ILE A 709 25.76 -34.45 40.84
N ALA A 710 25.54 -34.85 42.10
CA ALA A 710 26.49 -34.61 43.19
C ALA A 710 27.84 -35.34 42.97
N LEU A 711 27.80 -36.58 42.47
CA LEU A 711 28.98 -37.36 42.08
C LEU A 711 29.71 -36.73 40.89
N TRP A 712 28.99 -36.28 39.86
CA TRP A 712 29.56 -35.62 38.68
C TRP A 712 30.28 -34.31 39.02
N LEU A 713 29.74 -33.53 39.96
CA LEU A 713 30.33 -32.26 40.41
C LEU A 713 31.42 -32.39 41.49
N LYS A 714 31.67 -33.60 42.02
CA LYS A 714 32.65 -33.89 43.09
C LYS A 714 32.54 -32.98 44.33
N ARG A 715 31.33 -32.53 44.69
CA ARG A 715 31.06 -31.58 45.81
C ARG A 715 29.94 -32.11 46.72
N PRO A 716 30.24 -33.00 47.69
CA PRO A 716 29.20 -33.66 48.50
C PRO A 716 28.36 -32.68 49.35
N GLU A 717 28.92 -31.56 49.81
CA GLU A 717 28.21 -30.60 50.68
C GLU A 717 27.11 -29.76 49.97
N LEU A 718 26.86 -29.99 48.68
CA LEU A 718 25.69 -29.45 47.97
C LEU A 718 24.41 -30.29 48.19
N ALA A 719 24.54 -31.58 48.51
CA ALA A 719 23.40 -32.50 48.61
C ALA A 719 22.43 -32.12 49.74
N GLU A 720 22.94 -31.89 50.96
CA GLU A 720 22.12 -31.53 52.12
C GLU A 720 21.41 -30.18 51.95
N LYS A 721 22.11 -29.20 51.35
CA LYS A 721 21.59 -27.83 51.17
C LYS A 721 20.45 -27.79 50.16
N GLY A 722 20.52 -28.57 49.08
CA GLY A 722 19.42 -28.72 48.11
C GLY A 722 18.17 -29.34 48.75
N MET A 723 18.35 -30.39 49.56
CA MET A 723 17.25 -31.12 50.22
C MET A 723 16.42 -30.23 51.17
N CYS A 724 17.06 -29.32 51.90
CA CYS A 724 16.40 -28.42 52.86
C CYS A 724 15.59 -27.30 52.17
N PHE A 725 15.95 -26.91 50.94
CA PHE A 725 15.24 -25.86 50.21
C PHE A 725 13.91 -26.37 49.63
N VAL A 726 13.90 -27.59 49.10
CA VAL A 726 12.70 -28.22 48.51
C VAL A 726 11.61 -28.46 49.57
N THR A 727 11.98 -29.01 50.73
CA THR A 727 11.03 -29.29 51.83
C THR A 727 10.35 -28.02 52.36
N LYS A 728 11.08 -26.89 52.48
CA LYS A 728 10.52 -25.60 52.91
C LYS A 728 9.57 -24.93 51.91
N ARG A 729 9.62 -25.30 50.62
CA ARG A 729 8.69 -24.77 49.61
C ARG A 729 7.39 -25.58 49.54
N ILE A 730 7.50 -26.91 49.69
CA ILE A 730 6.33 -27.82 49.71
C ILE A 730 5.42 -27.54 50.90
N SER A 731 5.97 -27.23 52.08
CA SER A 731 5.19 -26.98 53.32
C SER A 731 4.36 -25.67 53.33
N LYS A 732 4.23 -24.97 52.18
CA LYS A 732 3.43 -23.75 52.03
C LYS A 732 2.26 -23.88 51.06
N LEU A 733 2.13 -25.00 50.34
CA LEU A 733 0.99 -25.24 49.45
C LEU A 733 -0.22 -25.75 50.25
N LYS A 734 -1.12 -24.84 50.62
CA LYS A 734 -2.50 -25.20 50.97
C LYS A 734 -3.32 -25.35 49.70
N TRP A 735 -4.26 -26.30 49.72
CA TRP A 735 -5.23 -26.56 48.67
C TRP A 735 -6.64 -26.47 49.27
N GLU A 736 -7.47 -25.57 48.76
CA GLU A 736 -8.86 -25.37 49.23
C GLU A 736 -9.85 -25.87 48.15
N PRO A 737 -10.74 -26.84 48.46
CA PRO A 737 -11.57 -27.50 47.45
C PRO A 737 -13.05 -27.05 47.48
N GLU A 738 -13.36 -25.87 46.95
CA GLU A 738 -14.74 -25.42 46.75
C GLU A 738 -15.03 -25.03 45.29
N LEU A 739 -15.59 -25.96 44.50
CA LEU A 739 -16.35 -25.63 43.27
C LEU A 739 -17.19 -26.80 42.68
N GLN A 740 -17.80 -27.64 43.53
CA GLN A 740 -18.82 -28.61 43.08
C GLN A 740 -19.95 -28.78 44.10
N ARG A 741 -21.11 -28.13 43.85
CA ARG A 741 -22.50 -28.55 44.18
C ARG A 741 -23.49 -27.37 44.10
N LYS A 742 -24.29 -27.32 43.04
CA LYS A 742 -25.76 -27.57 43.10
C LYS A 742 -26.45 -27.28 41.76
N GLU A 743 -27.44 -28.11 41.46
CA GLU A 743 -28.41 -27.87 40.40
C GLU A 743 -29.64 -27.14 40.93
N VAL A 744 -30.26 -26.35 40.05
CA VAL A 744 -31.68 -26.03 39.89
C VAL A 744 -32.63 -26.21 41.10
N ALA A 745 -33.25 -25.10 41.50
CA ALA A 745 -34.64 -25.05 41.96
C ALA A 745 -35.34 -23.85 41.31
N VAL A 746 -36.52 -24.04 40.73
CA VAL A 746 -37.23 -23.02 39.92
C VAL A 746 -38.43 -22.47 40.67
N GLN A 747 -38.60 -21.14 40.70
CA GLN A 747 -39.92 -20.51 40.90
C GLN A 747 -40.01 -19.11 40.28
N ALA A 748 -40.85 -19.01 39.24
CA ALA A 748 -41.52 -17.85 38.61
C ALA A 748 -41.02 -16.40 38.83
N GLY A 749 -40.75 -15.67 37.74
CA GLY A 749 -40.52 -14.21 37.79
C GLY A 749 -40.11 -13.50 36.48
N GLU A 750 -40.88 -13.67 35.39
CA GLU A 750 -40.78 -12.92 34.10
C GLU A 750 -39.46 -13.07 33.28
N PRO A 751 -39.47 -12.80 31.95
CA PRO A 751 -38.34 -13.11 31.06
C PRO A 751 -37.42 -11.91 30.79
N CYS A 752 -36.20 -11.95 31.32
CA CYS A 752 -35.08 -11.19 30.75
C CYS A 752 -34.40 -12.04 29.65
N ASN A 753 -34.11 -11.46 28.49
CA ASN A 753 -33.84 -12.22 27.25
C ASN A 753 -32.35 -12.19 26.84
N ASP A 754 -31.45 -12.47 27.79
CA ASP A 754 -30.01 -12.49 27.54
C ASP A 754 -29.58 -13.73 26.75
N ARG A 755 -29.14 -13.51 25.51
CA ARG A 755 -28.28 -14.43 24.75
C ARG A 755 -26.88 -13.81 24.65
N PRO A 756 -25.80 -14.60 24.68
CA PRO A 756 -24.44 -14.06 24.61
C PRO A 756 -24.17 -13.39 23.26
N GLN A 757 -23.65 -12.16 23.30
CA GLN A 757 -23.36 -11.30 22.14
C GLN A 757 -22.55 -12.01 21.04
N ASP A 758 -21.57 -12.84 21.42
CA ASP A 758 -20.63 -13.52 20.51
C ASP A 758 -21.28 -14.37 19.41
N ILE A 759 -22.51 -14.85 19.65
CA ILE A 759 -23.28 -15.64 18.67
C ILE A 759 -24.01 -14.72 17.69
N GLN A 760 -24.39 -13.52 18.12
CA GLN A 760 -25.10 -12.53 17.31
C GLN A 760 -24.14 -11.88 16.30
N ASP A 761 -22.97 -11.44 16.76
CA ASP A 761 -21.94 -10.79 15.92
C ASP A 761 -21.48 -11.69 14.76
N ALA A 762 -21.33 -13.00 15.02
CA ALA A 762 -20.98 -13.98 13.99
C ALA A 762 -22.11 -14.18 12.95
N GLN A 763 -23.36 -14.17 13.39
CA GLN A 763 -24.53 -14.29 12.50
C GLN A 763 -24.69 -13.07 11.60
N ASP A 764 -24.38 -11.87 12.10
CA ASP A 764 -24.42 -10.62 11.32
C ASP A 764 -23.23 -10.53 10.35
N LEU A 765 -22.01 -10.90 10.77
CA LEU A 765 -20.84 -10.99 9.88
C LEU A 765 -21.06 -11.94 8.70
N VAL A 766 -21.62 -13.14 8.96
CA VAL A 766 -21.97 -14.07 7.87
C VAL A 766 -23.04 -13.45 6.98
N SER A 767 -24.10 -12.87 7.54
CA SER A 767 -25.21 -12.31 6.73
C SER A 767 -24.75 -11.14 5.85
N ALA A 768 -23.89 -10.27 6.35
CA ALA A 768 -23.27 -9.19 5.57
C ALA A 768 -22.39 -9.74 4.43
N PHE A 769 -21.56 -10.76 4.69
CA PHE A 769 -20.71 -11.39 3.68
C PHE A 769 -21.52 -12.10 2.58
N ILE A 770 -22.60 -12.81 2.95
CA ILE A 770 -23.51 -13.46 2.01
C ILE A 770 -24.20 -12.42 1.12
N ALA A 771 -24.71 -11.33 1.71
CA ALA A 771 -25.36 -10.23 0.98
C ALA A 771 -24.38 -9.49 0.05
N GLN A 772 -23.11 -9.33 0.45
CA GLN A 772 -22.09 -8.64 -0.35
C GLN A 772 -21.71 -9.39 -1.63
N TYR A 773 -21.74 -10.73 -1.64
CA TYR A 773 -21.24 -11.54 -2.75
C TYR A 773 -22.30 -12.42 -3.46
N GLY A 774 -23.56 -12.38 -3.02
CA GLY A 774 -24.69 -12.96 -3.77
C GLY A 774 -24.60 -14.47 -3.99
N VAL A 775 -24.14 -15.23 -2.99
CA VAL A 775 -24.02 -16.70 -3.06
C VAL A 775 -25.37 -17.39 -2.89
N ASP A 776 -25.48 -18.62 -3.38
CA ASP A 776 -26.70 -19.43 -3.23
C ASP A 776 -26.89 -20.02 -1.82
N ALA A 777 -28.13 -20.44 -1.55
CA ALA A 777 -28.55 -20.98 -0.25
C ALA A 777 -27.80 -22.26 0.18
N SER A 778 -27.18 -23.01 -0.75
CA SER A 778 -26.36 -24.18 -0.41
C SER A 778 -24.99 -23.74 0.12
N ALA A 779 -24.36 -22.76 -0.53
CA ALA A 779 -23.12 -22.16 -0.06
C ALA A 779 -23.31 -21.33 1.23
N GLU A 780 -24.43 -20.62 1.37
CA GLU A 780 -24.83 -19.97 2.62
C GLU A 780 -25.02 -20.99 3.76
N GLY A 781 -25.82 -22.03 3.52
CA GLY A 781 -26.08 -23.08 4.51
C GLY A 781 -24.79 -23.80 4.92
N ALA A 782 -23.87 -24.03 3.98
CA ALA A 782 -22.57 -24.62 4.27
C ALA A 782 -21.68 -23.70 5.14
N LEU A 783 -21.72 -22.38 4.94
CA LEU A 783 -21.00 -21.41 5.78
C LEU A 783 -21.63 -21.32 7.18
N ARG A 784 -22.96 -21.16 7.27
CA ARG A 784 -23.68 -21.03 8.56
C ARG A 784 -23.56 -22.27 9.46
N ASN A 785 -23.35 -23.46 8.88
CA ASN A 785 -23.12 -24.70 9.62
C ASN A 785 -21.68 -24.92 10.11
N LEU A 786 -20.75 -23.98 9.84
CA LEU A 786 -19.40 -24.01 10.43
C LEU A 786 -19.39 -23.45 11.87
N PRO A 787 -18.45 -23.89 12.74
CA PRO A 787 -18.07 -23.19 13.96
C PRO A 787 -17.68 -21.72 13.72
N ALA A 788 -17.90 -20.84 14.70
CA ALA A 788 -17.78 -19.38 14.52
C ALA A 788 -16.33 -18.88 14.27
N ASP A 789 -15.33 -19.61 14.73
CA ASP A 789 -13.92 -19.45 14.35
C ASP A 789 -13.68 -19.83 12.88
N ALA A 790 -14.21 -20.97 12.44
CA ALA A 790 -14.13 -21.44 11.06
C ALA A 790 -14.89 -20.54 10.08
N GLN A 791 -16.05 -19.99 10.48
CA GLN A 791 -16.78 -18.95 9.73
C GLN A 791 -15.90 -17.72 9.51
N ARG A 792 -15.30 -17.18 10.59
CA ARG A 792 -14.40 -16.03 10.53
C ARG A 792 -13.15 -16.31 9.69
N GLN A 793 -12.62 -17.54 9.69
CA GLN A 793 -11.51 -17.93 8.82
C GLN A 793 -11.90 -17.95 7.33
N VAL A 794 -13.06 -18.51 6.98
CA VAL A 794 -13.55 -18.57 5.58
C VAL A 794 -13.86 -17.17 5.02
N ILE A 795 -14.40 -16.28 5.85
CA ILE A 795 -14.63 -14.86 5.53
C ILE A 795 -13.30 -14.11 5.43
N GLY A 796 -12.37 -14.36 6.37
CA GLY A 796 -11.05 -13.73 6.46
C GLY A 796 -10.10 -14.01 5.29
N GLU A 797 -10.39 -15.00 4.44
CA GLU A 797 -9.73 -15.17 3.14
C GLU A 797 -10.10 -14.07 2.10
N GLY A 798 -10.89 -13.06 2.47
CA GLY A 798 -11.14 -11.85 1.66
C GLY A 798 -12.29 -11.98 0.65
N PRO A 799 -12.38 -11.10 -0.37
CA PRO A 799 -13.53 -11.04 -1.28
C PRO A 799 -13.69 -12.30 -2.15
N LEU A 800 -14.94 -12.66 -2.49
CA LEU A 800 -15.24 -13.80 -3.37
C LEU A 800 -15.09 -13.44 -4.87
N ARG A 801 -13.86 -13.15 -5.31
CA ARG A 801 -13.54 -12.76 -6.70
C ARG A 801 -13.55 -13.97 -7.65
N GLY A 802 -14.50 -14.03 -8.58
CA GLY A 802 -14.56 -15.03 -9.66
C GLY A 802 -15.96 -15.19 -10.28
N LEU A 803 -16.06 -15.91 -11.40
CA LEU A 803 -17.33 -16.11 -12.15
C LEU A 803 -18.44 -16.87 -11.39
N ASN A 804 -18.14 -17.47 -10.24
CA ASN A 804 -19.12 -18.12 -9.39
C ASN A 804 -18.69 -18.03 -7.91
N ALA A 805 -19.28 -17.09 -7.17
CA ALA A 805 -18.95 -16.83 -5.77
C ALA A 805 -19.24 -18.04 -4.86
N SER A 806 -20.36 -18.75 -5.08
CA SER A 806 -20.71 -19.97 -4.35
C SER A 806 -19.66 -21.07 -4.47
N ALA A 807 -19.17 -21.33 -5.68
CA ALA A 807 -18.16 -22.35 -5.94
C ALA A 807 -16.82 -21.99 -5.28
N LEU A 808 -16.46 -20.71 -5.25
CA LEU A 808 -15.29 -20.21 -4.54
C LEU A 808 -15.44 -20.38 -3.02
N LEU A 809 -16.58 -19.95 -2.45
CA LEU A 809 -16.91 -20.09 -1.04
C LEU A 809 -16.87 -21.57 -0.59
N MET A 810 -17.51 -22.46 -1.35
CA MET A 810 -17.47 -23.90 -1.10
C MET A 810 -16.05 -24.49 -1.20
N SER A 811 -15.15 -23.88 -1.98
CA SER A 811 -13.73 -24.25 -2.02
C SER A 811 -13.00 -23.87 -0.71
N ARG A 812 -13.28 -22.67 -0.18
CA ARG A 812 -12.73 -22.20 1.11
C ARG A 812 -13.24 -23.04 2.29
N ILE A 813 -14.54 -23.29 2.35
CA ILE A 813 -15.19 -24.12 3.39
C ILE A 813 -14.51 -25.48 3.48
N ARG A 814 -14.30 -26.17 2.34
CA ARG A 814 -13.56 -27.45 2.29
C ARG A 814 -12.11 -27.34 2.77
N ARG A 815 -11.42 -26.24 2.49
CA ARG A 815 -10.02 -26.02 2.91
C ARG A 815 -9.91 -25.82 4.43
N VAL A 816 -10.78 -24.97 5.00
CA VAL A 816 -10.84 -24.72 6.45
C VAL A 816 -11.28 -25.98 7.21
N GLN A 817 -12.31 -26.69 6.72
CA GLN A 817 -12.70 -28.00 7.28
C GLN A 817 -11.57 -29.03 7.19
N GLY A 818 -10.80 -29.07 6.10
CA GLY A 818 -9.62 -29.94 5.98
C GLY A 818 -8.53 -29.63 7.01
N SER A 819 -8.29 -28.34 7.30
CA SER A 819 -7.37 -27.90 8.36
C SER A 819 -7.83 -28.36 9.75
N LEU A 820 -9.12 -28.19 10.06
CA LEU A 820 -9.72 -28.62 11.33
C LEU A 820 -9.70 -30.16 11.50
N ALA A 821 -9.91 -30.91 10.42
CA ALA A 821 -9.78 -32.36 10.42
C ALA A 821 -8.33 -32.82 10.68
N ALA A 822 -7.33 -32.14 10.10
CA ALA A 822 -5.93 -32.47 10.33
C ALA A 822 -5.48 -32.22 11.79
N VAL A 823 -5.99 -31.17 12.44
CA VAL A 823 -5.71 -30.86 13.85
C VAL A 823 -6.36 -31.87 14.82
N THR A 824 -7.49 -32.47 14.44
CA THR A 824 -8.25 -33.41 15.30
C THR A 824 -7.87 -34.88 15.11
N SER A 825 -7.15 -35.25 14.05
CA SER A 825 -6.80 -36.63 13.73
C SER A 825 -5.38 -37.04 14.17
N HIS A 826 -5.09 -37.05 15.47
CA HIS A 826 -3.86 -37.64 16.05
C HIS A 826 -4.15 -38.55 17.28
N PRO A 827 -4.62 -39.79 17.07
CA PRO A 827 -4.70 -40.79 18.13
C PRO A 827 -3.32 -41.45 18.37
N MET A 828 -2.86 -41.47 19.62
CA MET A 828 -1.66 -42.21 20.02
C MET A 828 -1.91 -43.72 19.96
N GLY A 829 -1.21 -44.43 19.07
CA GLY A 829 -1.28 -45.90 18.91
C GLY A 829 0.05 -46.48 18.40
N PRO A 830 0.48 -47.69 18.83
CA PRO A 830 1.87 -48.12 18.66
C PRO A 830 2.15 -48.95 17.39
N GLY A 831 3.29 -48.68 16.76
CA GLY A 831 4.10 -49.67 16.04
C GLY A 831 3.74 -49.94 14.57
N GLY A 832 4.53 -49.38 13.65
CA GLY A 832 4.50 -49.74 12.22
C GLY A 832 5.62 -49.07 11.44
N MET A 833 6.74 -49.77 11.20
CA MET A 833 7.84 -49.27 10.37
C MET A 833 7.55 -49.47 8.87
N ASN A 834 7.87 -48.48 8.05
CA ASN A 834 8.23 -48.65 6.65
C ASN A 834 9.23 -47.55 6.24
N PRO A 835 10.35 -47.87 5.57
CA PRO A 835 11.35 -46.89 5.16
C PRO A 835 10.96 -46.17 3.85
N PRO A 836 11.33 -44.89 3.67
CA PRO A 836 11.17 -44.20 2.38
C PRO A 836 12.22 -44.66 1.37
N MET A 837 11.85 -44.72 0.08
CA MET A 837 12.81 -44.91 -1.02
C MET A 837 13.49 -43.59 -1.41
N PRO A 838 14.76 -43.63 -1.86
CA PRO A 838 15.53 -42.42 -2.15
C PRO A 838 15.12 -41.75 -3.47
N ALA A 839 15.17 -40.41 -3.49
CA ALA A 839 15.04 -39.62 -4.71
C ALA A 839 16.30 -39.78 -5.61
N LYS A 840 16.10 -39.76 -6.93
CA LYS A 840 17.22 -39.81 -7.89
C LYS A 840 17.82 -38.42 -8.10
N SER A 841 19.10 -38.28 -7.82
CA SER A 841 19.91 -37.16 -8.29
C SER A 841 20.19 -37.28 -9.79
N GLY A 842 20.01 -36.19 -10.53
CA GLY A 842 20.39 -36.08 -11.94
C GLY A 842 21.39 -34.96 -12.12
N VAL A 843 22.68 -35.29 -12.23
CA VAL A 843 23.75 -34.35 -12.57
C VAL A 843 24.22 -34.68 -13.99
N GLY A 844 24.41 -33.65 -14.82
CA GLY A 844 25.00 -33.74 -16.17
C GLY A 844 26.18 -32.76 -16.28
N PRO A 845 27.28 -33.13 -16.96
CA PRO A 845 28.49 -32.31 -17.10
C PRO A 845 28.40 -31.36 -18.33
N LEU A 846 29.33 -30.42 -18.53
CA LEU A 846 30.60 -30.17 -17.83
C LEU A 846 30.81 -28.65 -17.66
#